data_AF-A0A927UT84-F1
#
_entry.id   AF-A0A927UT84-F1
#
_cell.length_a   1.000
_cell.length_b   1.000
_cell.length_c   1.000
_cell.angle_alpha   90.00
_cell.angle_beta   90.00
_cell.angle_gamma   90.00
#
_symmetry.space_group_name_H-M   'P 1'
#
loop_
_entity.id
_entity.type
_entity.pdbx_description
1 polymer ?
#
loop_
_entity_poly.entity_id
_entity_poly.type
_entity_poly.pdbx_seq_one_letter_code
_entity_poly.pdbx_strand_id
1 'polypeptide(L)'
;MFRKLKKLVPVIVAALSVIVGLGVFETGSRALNPYMPMWEHIPDGEPYVFEDPDNPGTYRLYVYGSHDTRLTDYCGHDLVVWSAPLDDLTDWRYDGVIFESIVNNNADVLFAPDVALKVDEDGNKTYYLYPNNQSYGRNGMVAESDSPIGPFEVCNWKEGSSTSNEGVLGFDPAVFVDDDGRVYGYWGFQESHMAELDPDTMATIKDGCKDLTEEDTGINSCNNNNDVFRFFEASSMRKLKMNGQTKYVFIYSRMSENGEFGLGATNATLAYAYSDTPLGPWTYGGTIVDARSRDVDQNGKTIATYPGGNTHGSIVEVNGQWYIFYHRCINNDQFSRQGTAEPIDVTITDAGEVVISEAEVTSQGLEINGLNPYKKVSAGAMCYGIGSSYVLATYDEEEPGSPVVANRNGGIIGFKYFNFDLPGWQHLTGFDLEIMGKGVDGTITLMIDSPWESSGGTKIGEIEVSANDDRLNITTKHVDLSGFDTLTGKHGLYMVFSGPAGKDICDLYNMQFTGDGIEPTPTPVPSNTPAPATAAPVVPTATPGVNAQAPVPTDVVKVKKGDKFTYKNIKYVVLNATASKATVAVAGTTKKNITKLAIPATVKYSNVSFKVIEIKSNAFAKCKKLKTVLVGKNIIKIGSKAFANCSALKKVTISSTNIKSVGNKVFIGTPKKKSIKLPKSKAKNKVYKKLLK
;
A
#
# COMPACT_ATOMS: atom_id res chain seq x y z
N MET A 1 -44.98 -17.40 45.28
CA MET A 1 -46.00 -16.72 46.11
C MET A 1 -45.41 -15.42 46.65
N PHE A 2 -45.92 -14.29 46.14
CA PHE A 2 -45.90 -12.89 46.60
C PHE A 2 -44.93 -12.31 47.67
N ARG A 3 -44.42 -11.11 47.29
CA ARG A 3 -44.21 -9.84 48.06
C ARG A 3 -43.02 -9.75 49.04
N LYS A 4 -42.00 -8.93 48.74
CA LYS A 4 -41.85 -7.44 48.73
C LYS A 4 -41.15 -6.96 50.02
N LEU A 5 -39.99 -6.32 49.90
CA LEU A 5 -39.76 -4.98 50.49
C LEU A 5 -38.57 -4.26 49.83
N LYS A 6 -38.81 -3.00 49.44
CA LYS A 6 -37.81 -2.01 49.00
C LYS A 6 -37.09 -1.42 50.23
N LYS A 7 -35.80 -1.05 50.10
CA LYS A 7 -35.28 0.35 50.19
C LYS A 7 -33.74 0.46 50.36
N LEU A 8 -33.21 1.43 49.61
CA LEU A 8 -32.04 2.31 49.84
C LEU A 8 -30.58 1.81 49.67
N VAL A 9 -29.93 2.45 48.70
CA VAL A 9 -28.48 2.61 48.39
C VAL A 9 -27.85 3.58 49.43
N PRO A 10 -26.56 3.47 49.88
CA PRO A 10 -25.43 4.01 49.11
C PRO A 10 -24.05 3.32 49.21
N VAL A 11 -23.35 3.30 48.05
CA VAL A 11 -21.94 3.70 47.83
C VAL A 11 -20.86 3.02 48.69
N ILE A 12 -20.07 2.15 48.05
CA ILE A 12 -18.59 2.15 47.92
C ILE A 12 -18.20 0.77 47.35
N VAL A 13 -17.95 0.70 46.04
CA VAL A 13 -17.20 -0.41 45.44
C VAL A 13 -15.74 0.03 45.43
N ALA A 14 -14.95 -0.55 46.32
CA ALA A 14 -13.51 -0.50 46.22
C ALA A 14 -13.10 -1.33 45.00
N ALA A 15 -12.58 -0.67 43.97
CA ALA A 15 -12.03 -1.29 42.80
C ALA A 15 -10.76 -2.08 43.17
N LEU A 16 -10.85 -3.41 43.21
CA LEU A 16 -9.74 -4.27 42.86
C LEU A 16 -9.65 -4.26 41.33
N SER A 17 -8.94 -3.29 40.78
CA SER A 17 -8.53 -3.33 39.39
C SER A 17 -7.37 -4.31 39.28
N VAL A 18 -7.69 -5.53 38.84
CA VAL A 18 -6.75 -6.41 38.15
C VAL A 18 -6.14 -5.59 37.03
N ILE A 19 -4.82 -5.38 37.10
CA ILE A 19 -4.04 -4.84 36.00
C ILE A 19 -3.98 -5.95 34.95
N VAL A 20 -5.00 -6.02 34.09
CA VAL A 20 -4.83 -6.61 32.78
C VAL A 20 -3.98 -5.59 32.02
N GLY A 21 -2.71 -5.92 31.83
CA GLY A 21 -1.84 -5.18 30.94
C GLY A 21 -2.48 -5.23 29.56
N LEU A 22 -3.09 -4.11 29.14
CA LEU A 22 -3.34 -3.84 27.74
C LEU A 22 -1.97 -3.83 27.08
N GLY A 23 -1.62 -4.96 26.46
CA GLY A 23 -0.47 -5.10 25.60
C GLY A 23 -0.50 -3.97 24.59
N VAL A 24 0.57 -3.17 24.57
CA VAL A 24 0.84 -2.29 23.45
C VAL A 24 1.13 -3.23 22.30
N PHE A 25 0.16 -3.44 21.41
CA PHE A 25 0.37 -4.17 20.16
C PHE A 25 1.60 -3.57 19.48
N GLU A 26 2.64 -4.38 19.29
CA GLU A 26 3.85 -4.01 18.58
C GLU A 26 3.45 -3.49 17.19
N THR A 27 3.88 -2.27 16.86
CA THR A 27 3.63 -1.68 15.54
C THR A 27 4.56 -2.32 14.51
N GLY A 28 4.18 -3.48 13.98
CA GLY A 28 4.84 -4.08 12.80
C GLY A 28 4.88 -3.10 11.62
N SER A 29 5.74 -3.35 10.61
CA SER A 29 5.64 -2.56 9.38
C SER A 29 4.31 -2.84 8.69
N ARG A 30 3.64 -1.78 8.25
CA ARG A 30 2.34 -1.85 7.59
C ARG A 30 2.56 -1.37 6.15
N ALA A 31 2.06 -2.12 5.17
CA ALA A 31 2.29 -1.97 3.72
C ALA A 31 3.70 -2.26 3.16
N LEU A 32 4.37 -3.22 3.78
CA LEU A 32 5.34 -4.09 3.10
C LEU A 32 4.60 -4.99 2.09
N ASN A 33 5.29 -5.85 1.33
CA ASN A 33 4.65 -6.93 0.57
C ASN A 33 4.65 -8.25 1.37
N PRO A 34 3.49 -8.90 1.55
CA PRO A 34 2.16 -8.53 1.04
C PRO A 34 1.60 -7.29 1.76
N TYR A 35 0.82 -6.48 1.04
CA TYR A 35 0.33 -5.19 1.56
C TYR A 35 -0.85 -5.31 2.54
N MET A 36 -1.44 -6.50 2.63
CA MET A 36 -2.45 -6.89 3.61
C MET A 36 -1.85 -7.66 4.79
N PRO A 37 -2.60 -7.85 5.89
CA PRO A 37 -2.21 -8.78 6.94
C PRO A 37 -1.84 -10.17 6.39
N MET A 38 -0.90 -10.87 7.04
CA MET A 38 -0.34 -12.13 6.52
C MET A 38 -1.37 -13.26 6.39
N TRP A 39 -2.44 -13.22 7.18
CA TRP A 39 -3.54 -14.18 7.16
C TRP A 39 -4.54 -13.93 6.03
N GLU A 40 -4.49 -12.74 5.41
CA GLU A 40 -5.46 -12.31 4.40
C GLU A 40 -4.96 -12.68 3.00
N HIS A 41 -5.83 -13.31 2.21
CA HIS A 41 -5.49 -13.93 0.93
C HIS A 41 -6.42 -13.41 -0.17
N ILE A 42 -6.13 -12.17 -0.60
CA ILE A 42 -6.86 -11.47 -1.68
C ILE A 42 -6.00 -11.38 -2.93
N PRO A 43 -6.02 -12.41 -3.81
CA PRO A 43 -5.44 -12.31 -5.14
C PRO A 43 -6.36 -11.59 -6.12
N ASP A 44 -5.92 -11.53 -7.37
CA ASP A 44 -6.68 -10.89 -8.45
C ASP A 44 -7.05 -9.43 -8.12
N GLY A 45 -6.14 -8.75 -7.42
CA GLY A 45 -6.37 -7.44 -6.87
C GLY A 45 -6.42 -6.35 -7.93
N GLU A 46 -7.61 -5.84 -8.19
CA GLU A 46 -7.89 -4.70 -9.07
C GLU A 46 -7.94 -3.38 -8.29
N PRO A 47 -6.94 -2.50 -8.47
CA PRO A 47 -6.85 -1.25 -7.74
C PRO A 47 -7.67 -0.12 -8.39
N TYR A 48 -8.49 0.56 -7.58
CA TYR A 48 -9.24 1.75 -7.97
C TYR A 48 -9.17 2.87 -6.93
N VAL A 49 -9.12 4.12 -7.38
CA VAL A 49 -9.24 5.28 -6.49
C VAL A 49 -10.69 5.74 -6.52
N PHE A 50 -11.39 5.68 -5.39
CA PHE A 50 -12.75 6.20 -5.27
C PHE A 50 -12.87 7.15 -4.06
N GLU A 51 -13.98 7.89 -4.02
CA GLU A 51 -14.31 8.71 -2.86
C GLU A 51 -14.50 7.84 -1.61
N ASP A 52 -14.11 8.34 -0.45
CA ASP A 52 -14.36 7.69 0.83
C ASP A 52 -15.84 7.86 1.21
N PRO A 53 -16.65 6.78 1.26
CA PRO A 53 -18.07 6.89 1.62
C PRO A 53 -18.25 7.41 3.05
N ASP A 54 -17.27 7.19 3.94
CA ASP A 54 -17.31 7.69 5.31
C ASP A 54 -16.92 9.17 5.41
N ASN A 55 -16.19 9.70 4.42
CA ASN A 55 -15.63 11.04 4.43
C ASN A 55 -15.72 11.70 3.03
N PRO A 56 -16.91 12.14 2.61
CA PRO A 56 -17.11 12.79 1.31
C PRO A 56 -16.13 13.96 1.07
N GLY A 57 -15.59 14.04 -0.14
CA GLY A 57 -14.53 14.94 -0.58
C GLY A 57 -13.11 14.43 -0.31
N THR A 58 -12.96 13.25 0.26
CA THR A 58 -11.68 12.55 0.40
C THR A 58 -11.68 11.26 -0.40
N TYR A 59 -10.50 10.72 -0.70
CA TYR A 59 -10.35 9.57 -1.59
C TYR A 59 -9.49 8.50 -0.94
N ARG A 60 -9.77 7.26 -1.30
CA ARG A 60 -9.03 6.07 -0.88
C ARG A 60 -8.67 5.24 -2.11
N LEU A 61 -7.58 4.50 -1.99
CA LEU A 61 -7.29 3.39 -2.88
C LEU A 61 -8.06 2.17 -2.37
N TYR A 62 -8.86 1.55 -3.21
CA TYR A 62 -9.57 0.30 -2.98
C TYR A 62 -8.92 -0.80 -3.81
N VAL A 63 -8.90 -2.01 -3.27
CA VAL A 63 -8.52 -3.23 -4.00
C VAL A 63 -9.67 -4.22 -3.91
N TYR A 64 -10.20 -4.58 -5.07
CA TYR A 64 -11.20 -5.63 -5.25
C TYR A 64 -10.48 -6.88 -5.73
N GLY A 65 -10.73 -8.02 -5.12
CA GLY A 65 -10.06 -9.26 -5.52
C GLY A 65 -10.85 -10.48 -5.12
N SER A 66 -10.45 -11.64 -5.65
CA SER A 66 -10.95 -12.93 -5.15
C SER A 66 -10.59 -13.08 -3.67
N HIS A 67 -11.26 -14.00 -2.98
CA HIS A 67 -10.92 -14.35 -1.60
C HIS A 67 -10.53 -15.83 -1.53
N ASP A 68 -9.24 -16.14 -1.41
CA ASP A 68 -8.72 -17.52 -1.37
C ASP A 68 -9.03 -18.17 -0.01
N THR A 69 -10.28 -18.64 0.20
CA THR A 69 -10.74 -19.25 1.45
C THR A 69 -10.89 -20.78 1.38
N ARG A 70 -10.81 -21.36 0.18
CA ARG A 70 -11.06 -22.80 -0.05
C ARG A 70 -9.84 -23.70 0.14
N LEU A 71 -8.65 -23.13 0.35
CA LEU A 71 -7.36 -23.78 0.70
C LEU A 71 -6.76 -24.74 -0.34
N THR A 72 -7.58 -25.59 -0.97
CA THR A 72 -7.17 -26.61 -1.95
C THR A 72 -7.69 -26.34 -3.36
N ASP A 73 -8.39 -25.22 -3.53
CA ASP A 73 -8.96 -24.76 -4.78
C ASP A 73 -8.87 -23.24 -4.81
N TYR A 74 -8.92 -22.66 -6.01
CA TYR A 74 -8.94 -21.22 -6.20
C TYR A 74 -10.17 -20.56 -5.57
N CYS A 75 -9.93 -19.39 -4.99
CA CYS A 75 -10.92 -18.41 -4.57
C CYS A 75 -11.90 -18.92 -3.51
N GLY A 76 -13.07 -18.28 -3.42
CA GLY A 76 -13.96 -18.38 -2.28
C GLY A 76 -15.41 -18.09 -2.62
N HIS A 77 -16.24 -18.04 -1.59
CA HIS A 77 -17.69 -17.87 -1.70
C HIS A 77 -18.15 -16.42 -1.54
N ASP A 78 -17.23 -15.55 -1.17
CA ASP A 78 -17.43 -14.15 -0.91
C ASP A 78 -16.38 -13.31 -1.66
N LEU A 79 -16.72 -12.04 -1.87
CA LEU A 79 -15.77 -11.03 -2.28
C LEU A 79 -15.68 -9.99 -1.18
N VAL A 80 -14.46 -9.61 -0.83
CA VAL A 80 -14.18 -8.57 0.14
C VAL A 80 -13.50 -7.39 -0.54
N VAL A 81 -13.54 -6.22 0.10
CA VAL A 81 -12.75 -5.08 -0.31
C VAL A 81 -11.92 -4.56 0.85
N TRP A 82 -10.74 -4.07 0.50
CA TRP A 82 -9.85 -3.38 1.41
C TRP A 82 -9.47 -2.04 0.80
N SER A 83 -9.22 -1.05 1.66
CA SER A 83 -8.84 0.28 1.19
C SER A 83 -7.82 0.98 2.07
N ALA A 84 -7.02 1.87 1.48
CA ALA A 84 -6.05 2.71 2.18
C ALA A 84 -6.23 4.20 1.84
N PRO A 85 -6.00 5.13 2.79
CA PRO A 85 -5.92 6.56 2.49
C PRO A 85 -4.81 6.85 1.47
N LEU A 86 -5.08 7.72 0.49
CA LEU A 86 -4.05 8.04 -0.51
C LEU A 86 -2.79 8.68 0.10
N ASP A 87 -2.91 9.40 1.21
CA ASP A 87 -1.77 10.04 1.88
C ASP A 87 -0.99 9.10 2.82
N ASP A 88 -1.50 7.89 3.06
CA ASP A 88 -0.88 6.85 3.87
C ASP A 88 -1.30 5.45 3.41
N LEU A 89 -0.61 4.93 2.39
CA LEU A 89 -0.83 3.57 1.87
C LEU A 89 -0.41 2.46 2.85
N THR A 90 0.00 2.81 4.08
CA THR A 90 0.29 1.86 5.16
C THR A 90 -0.92 1.54 6.05
N ASP A 91 -2.03 2.26 5.91
CA ASP A 91 -3.19 2.12 6.79
C ASP A 91 -4.40 1.50 6.07
N TRP A 92 -4.24 0.23 5.69
CA TRP A 92 -5.29 -0.57 5.09
C TRP A 92 -6.43 -0.85 6.09
N ARG A 93 -7.66 -0.64 5.62
CA ARG A 93 -8.94 -0.88 6.29
C ARG A 93 -9.63 -2.05 5.59
N TYR A 94 -10.05 -3.05 6.36
CA TYR A 94 -11.01 -4.05 5.89
C TYR A 94 -12.38 -3.39 5.81
N ASP A 95 -12.95 -3.32 4.61
CA ASP A 95 -14.26 -2.71 4.38
C ASP A 95 -15.40 -3.73 4.42
N GLY A 96 -15.08 -5.02 4.53
CA GLY A 96 -16.04 -6.10 4.70
C GLY A 96 -16.25 -6.96 3.46
N VAL A 97 -17.08 -7.97 3.62
CA VAL A 97 -17.68 -8.73 2.53
C VAL A 97 -18.63 -7.80 1.77
N ILE A 98 -18.34 -7.56 0.50
CA ILE A 98 -19.11 -6.67 -0.37
C ILE A 98 -20.15 -7.42 -1.19
N PHE A 99 -19.94 -8.72 -1.42
CA PHE A 99 -20.80 -9.53 -2.26
C PHE A 99 -20.68 -11.03 -1.97
N GLU A 100 -21.83 -11.70 -1.99
CA GLU A 100 -21.98 -13.16 -2.00
C GLU A 100 -23.07 -13.51 -3.03
N SER A 101 -22.92 -14.62 -3.74
CA SER A 101 -23.98 -15.16 -4.61
C SER A 101 -24.48 -16.48 -4.05
N ILE A 102 -25.72 -16.48 -3.54
CA ILE A 102 -26.35 -17.67 -2.96
C ILE A 102 -27.63 -17.97 -3.73
N VAL A 103 -27.64 -19.09 -4.45
CA VAL A 103 -28.78 -19.53 -5.27
C VAL A 103 -29.23 -20.91 -4.82
N ASN A 104 -30.52 -21.06 -4.50
CA ASN A 104 -31.08 -22.31 -3.97
C ASN A 104 -30.30 -22.86 -2.75
N ASN A 105 -29.89 -21.98 -1.84
CA ASN A 105 -29.05 -22.27 -0.66
C ASN A 105 -27.65 -22.83 -0.98
N ASN A 106 -27.17 -22.69 -2.21
CA ASN A 106 -25.78 -23.01 -2.57
C ASN A 106 -25.04 -21.71 -2.83
N ALA A 107 -23.91 -21.52 -2.14
CA ALA A 107 -22.99 -20.42 -2.41
C ALA A 107 -22.20 -20.73 -3.69
N ASP A 108 -22.13 -19.76 -4.59
CA ASP A 108 -21.29 -19.86 -5.78
C ASP A 108 -19.83 -19.62 -5.41
N VAL A 109 -18.92 -20.02 -6.30
CA VAL A 109 -17.50 -19.62 -6.21
C VAL A 109 -17.30 -18.39 -7.09
N LEU A 110 -16.68 -17.36 -6.53
CA LEU A 110 -16.48 -16.07 -7.15
C LEU A 110 -14.99 -15.84 -7.43
N PHE A 111 -14.68 -15.28 -8.58
CA PHE A 111 -13.33 -15.11 -9.08
C PHE A 111 -13.11 -13.66 -9.52
N ALA A 112 -11.84 -13.25 -9.57
CA ALA A 112 -11.30 -12.11 -10.30
C ALA A 112 -12.32 -10.98 -10.57
N PRO A 113 -12.80 -10.29 -9.51
CA PRO A 113 -13.80 -9.26 -9.70
C PRO A 113 -13.18 -8.02 -10.32
N ASP A 114 -13.94 -7.36 -11.19
CA ASP A 114 -13.68 -5.97 -11.56
C ASP A 114 -14.83 -5.06 -11.10
N VAL A 115 -14.57 -3.75 -11.06
CA VAL A 115 -15.58 -2.74 -10.73
C VAL A 115 -15.56 -1.55 -11.68
N ALA A 116 -16.74 -1.18 -12.17
CA ALA A 116 -16.95 0.00 -12.98
C ALA A 116 -17.78 1.05 -12.26
N LEU A 117 -17.32 2.30 -12.23
CA LEU A 117 -18.14 3.42 -11.79
C LEU A 117 -18.91 3.98 -13.00
N LYS A 118 -20.19 4.29 -12.81
CA LYS A 118 -21.00 5.15 -13.68
C LYS A 118 -21.50 6.33 -12.87
N VAL A 119 -21.57 7.49 -13.51
CA VAL A 119 -22.04 8.74 -12.94
C VAL A 119 -23.06 9.30 -13.91
N ASP A 120 -24.29 9.48 -13.44
CA ASP A 120 -25.36 10.03 -14.27
C ASP A 120 -25.23 11.55 -14.44
N GLU A 121 -26.15 12.15 -15.21
CA GLU A 121 -26.17 13.58 -15.48
C GLU A 121 -26.38 14.43 -14.21
N ASP A 122 -27.03 13.86 -13.19
CA ASP A 122 -27.28 14.50 -11.89
C ASP A 122 -26.09 14.36 -10.92
N GLY A 123 -25.07 13.59 -11.28
CA GLY A 123 -23.88 13.33 -10.48
C GLY A 123 -24.05 12.18 -9.48
N ASN A 124 -25.13 11.40 -9.57
CA ASN A 124 -25.29 10.20 -8.76
C ASN A 124 -24.34 9.11 -9.25
N LYS A 125 -23.78 8.36 -8.30
CA LYS A 125 -22.77 7.32 -8.55
C LYS A 125 -23.41 5.95 -8.44
N THR A 126 -23.13 5.09 -9.41
CA THR A 126 -23.44 3.67 -9.37
C THR A 126 -22.16 2.89 -9.65
N TYR A 127 -21.82 1.99 -8.73
CA TYR A 127 -20.70 1.07 -8.82
C TYR A 127 -21.23 -0.27 -9.32
N TYR A 128 -20.69 -0.80 -10.40
CA TYR A 128 -21.02 -2.09 -10.99
C TYR A 128 -19.88 -3.07 -10.72
N LEU A 129 -20.16 -4.14 -9.99
CA LEU A 129 -19.26 -5.25 -9.67
C LEU A 129 -19.45 -6.40 -10.67
N TYR A 130 -18.34 -6.99 -11.11
CA TYR A 130 -18.27 -8.07 -12.09
C TYR A 130 -17.56 -9.29 -11.48
N PRO A 131 -18.23 -10.12 -10.68
CA PRO A 131 -17.59 -11.08 -9.76
C PRO A 131 -17.08 -12.40 -10.36
N ASN A 132 -16.89 -12.48 -11.70
CA ASN A 132 -16.63 -13.72 -12.47
C ASN A 132 -17.22 -14.98 -11.82
N ASN A 133 -18.53 -15.19 -11.98
CA ASN A 133 -19.22 -16.31 -11.32
C ASN A 133 -19.26 -17.54 -12.23
N GLN A 134 -18.52 -18.60 -11.87
CA GLN A 134 -18.40 -19.80 -12.73
C GLN A 134 -19.58 -20.77 -12.63
N SER A 135 -20.64 -20.42 -11.89
CA SER A 135 -21.80 -21.28 -11.74
C SER A 135 -22.72 -21.21 -12.97
N TYR A 136 -23.30 -22.36 -13.34
CA TYR A 136 -24.14 -22.47 -14.53
C TYR A 136 -25.24 -21.42 -14.57
N GLY A 137 -25.25 -20.63 -15.65
CA GLY A 137 -26.22 -19.57 -15.90
C GLY A 137 -25.84 -18.19 -15.34
N ARG A 138 -24.72 -18.07 -14.63
CA ARG A 138 -24.32 -16.83 -13.91
C ARG A 138 -22.96 -16.27 -14.32
N ASN A 139 -22.33 -16.80 -15.38
CA ASN A 139 -21.02 -16.34 -15.88
C ASN A 139 -20.94 -14.82 -16.11
N GLY A 140 -21.95 -14.23 -16.76
CA GLY A 140 -22.02 -12.79 -17.00
C GLY A 140 -22.70 -12.00 -15.88
N MET A 141 -22.65 -12.44 -14.63
CA MET A 141 -23.30 -11.76 -13.49
C MET A 141 -22.75 -10.34 -13.32
N VAL A 142 -23.66 -9.40 -13.07
CA VAL A 142 -23.35 -8.00 -12.72
C VAL A 142 -24.17 -7.64 -11.48
N ALA A 143 -23.53 -7.00 -10.52
CA ALA A 143 -24.17 -6.45 -9.34
C ALA A 143 -23.89 -4.96 -9.24
N GLU A 144 -24.80 -4.18 -8.65
CA GLU A 144 -24.62 -2.74 -8.51
C GLU A 144 -24.80 -2.25 -7.06
N SER A 145 -24.24 -1.09 -6.77
CA SER A 145 -24.28 -0.42 -5.45
C SER A 145 -24.15 1.09 -5.63
N ASP A 146 -24.69 1.88 -4.71
CA ASP A 146 -24.45 3.33 -4.62
C ASP A 146 -23.13 3.68 -3.89
N SER A 147 -22.44 2.65 -3.38
CA SER A 147 -21.25 2.73 -2.56
C SER A 147 -20.14 1.82 -3.09
N PRO A 148 -18.86 2.25 -3.06
CA PRO A 148 -17.73 1.43 -3.49
C PRO A 148 -17.53 0.19 -2.61
N ILE A 149 -18.10 0.18 -1.40
CA ILE A 149 -17.97 -0.91 -0.42
C ILE A 149 -19.26 -1.73 -0.29
N GLY A 150 -20.17 -1.61 -1.27
CA GLY A 150 -21.43 -2.35 -1.27
C GLY A 150 -22.43 -1.89 -0.18
N PRO A 151 -23.41 -2.74 0.17
CA PRO A 151 -23.60 -4.08 -0.39
C PRO A 151 -23.96 -4.03 -1.88
N PHE A 152 -23.41 -4.95 -2.68
CA PHE A 152 -23.75 -5.06 -4.09
C PHE A 152 -24.95 -5.99 -4.29
N GLU A 153 -25.89 -5.59 -5.14
CA GLU A 153 -27.09 -6.36 -5.48
C GLU A 153 -27.11 -6.72 -6.97
N VAL A 154 -27.40 -7.98 -7.30
CA VAL A 154 -27.41 -8.46 -8.68
C VAL A 154 -28.48 -7.72 -9.50
N CYS A 155 -28.07 -7.05 -10.57
CA CYS A 155 -28.93 -6.15 -11.35
C CYS A 155 -29.32 -6.70 -12.74
N ASN A 156 -28.75 -7.83 -13.15
CA ASN A 156 -28.92 -8.38 -14.51
C ASN A 156 -29.53 -9.79 -14.55
N TRP A 157 -30.46 -10.10 -13.63
CA TRP A 157 -31.23 -11.35 -13.74
C TRP A 157 -32.04 -11.38 -15.04
N LYS A 158 -32.10 -12.55 -15.71
CA LYS A 158 -33.01 -12.76 -16.84
C LYS A 158 -34.46 -12.54 -16.41
N GLU A 159 -35.28 -11.98 -17.30
CA GLU A 159 -36.70 -11.79 -17.02
C GLU A 159 -37.36 -13.12 -16.60
N GLY A 160 -38.01 -13.12 -15.42
CA GLY A 160 -38.65 -14.30 -14.85
C GLY A 160 -37.69 -15.35 -14.25
N SER A 161 -36.38 -15.07 -14.18
CA SER A 161 -35.36 -15.95 -13.62
C SER A 161 -34.81 -15.42 -12.29
N SER A 162 -34.41 -16.33 -11.41
CA SER A 162 -33.65 -16.05 -10.18
C SER A 162 -32.37 -16.88 -10.08
N THR A 163 -32.00 -17.55 -11.18
CA THR A 163 -30.89 -18.52 -11.22
C THR A 163 -29.95 -18.29 -12.39
N SER A 164 -30.30 -17.39 -13.32
CA SER A 164 -29.49 -17.06 -14.49
C SER A 164 -29.57 -15.59 -14.90
N ASN A 165 -28.44 -15.07 -15.38
CA ASN A 165 -28.22 -13.66 -15.72
C ASN A 165 -28.17 -13.42 -17.23
N GLU A 166 -28.40 -12.18 -17.64
CA GLU A 166 -28.11 -11.67 -18.98
C GLU A 166 -26.75 -10.99 -19.00
N GLY A 167 -25.86 -11.42 -19.90
CA GLY A 167 -24.56 -10.78 -20.06
C GLY A 167 -23.62 -11.63 -20.92
N VAL A 168 -22.61 -10.97 -21.49
CA VAL A 168 -21.63 -11.62 -22.38
C VAL A 168 -20.28 -11.86 -21.74
N LEU A 169 -19.98 -11.15 -20.65
CA LEU A 169 -18.68 -11.24 -19.98
C LEU A 169 -18.43 -12.66 -19.49
N GLY A 170 -17.25 -13.19 -19.84
CA GLY A 170 -16.80 -14.52 -19.46
C GLY A 170 -15.81 -14.49 -18.29
N PHE A 171 -14.82 -15.39 -18.35
CA PHE A 171 -13.78 -15.51 -17.34
C PHE A 171 -12.91 -14.24 -17.28
N ASP A 172 -12.48 -13.84 -16.08
CA ASP A 172 -11.63 -12.67 -15.78
C ASP A 172 -12.09 -11.39 -16.50
N PRO A 173 -13.29 -10.89 -16.17
CA PRO A 173 -13.84 -9.71 -16.81
C PRO A 173 -13.13 -8.45 -16.35
N ALA A 174 -12.96 -7.51 -17.27
CA ALA A 174 -12.74 -6.10 -16.97
C ALA A 174 -13.76 -5.25 -17.72
N VAL A 175 -14.22 -4.18 -17.08
CA VAL A 175 -15.17 -3.22 -17.65
C VAL A 175 -14.66 -1.80 -17.50
N PHE A 176 -14.51 -1.16 -18.65
CA PHE A 176 -14.04 0.21 -18.77
C PHE A 176 -15.19 1.10 -19.26
N VAL A 177 -15.65 2.00 -18.41
CA VAL A 177 -16.47 3.14 -18.84
C VAL A 177 -15.49 4.22 -19.31
N ASP A 178 -15.78 4.86 -20.44
CA ASP A 178 -14.95 5.95 -20.97
C ASP A 178 -15.55 7.32 -20.65
N ASP A 179 -14.77 8.38 -20.87
CA ASP A 179 -15.15 9.78 -20.63
C ASP A 179 -16.43 10.19 -21.39
N ASP A 180 -16.75 9.52 -22.49
CA ASP A 180 -17.95 9.78 -23.32
C ASP A 180 -19.17 8.94 -22.91
N GLY A 181 -19.07 8.17 -21.82
CA GLY A 181 -20.13 7.33 -21.28
C GLY A 181 -20.30 6.00 -22.02
N ARG A 182 -19.47 5.69 -23.03
CA ARG A 182 -19.44 4.36 -23.65
C ARG A 182 -18.80 3.36 -22.70
N VAL A 183 -19.22 2.12 -22.81
CA VAL A 183 -18.81 1.03 -21.92
C VAL A 183 -18.15 -0.05 -22.76
N TYR A 184 -17.04 -0.59 -22.28
CA TYR A 184 -16.24 -1.59 -22.97
C TYR A 184 -15.96 -2.75 -22.03
N GLY A 185 -16.19 -3.97 -22.51
CA GLY A 185 -15.90 -5.20 -21.79
C GLY A 185 -14.70 -5.91 -22.39
N TYR A 186 -13.90 -6.55 -21.53
CA TYR A 186 -12.75 -7.37 -21.87
C TYR A 186 -12.81 -8.64 -21.02
N TRP A 187 -12.63 -9.82 -21.61
CA TRP A 187 -12.69 -11.08 -20.87
C TRP A 187 -11.98 -12.19 -21.64
N GLY A 188 -11.80 -13.34 -20.99
CA GLY A 188 -11.38 -14.57 -21.65
C GLY A 188 -10.34 -15.38 -20.88
N PHE A 189 -10.15 -16.61 -21.33
CA PHE A 189 -9.13 -17.53 -20.82
C PHE A 189 -8.49 -18.24 -22.01
N GLN A 190 -7.20 -18.02 -22.20
CA GLN A 190 -6.35 -18.38 -23.34
C GLN A 190 -6.77 -17.77 -24.68
N GLU A 191 -7.95 -17.21 -24.80
CA GLU A 191 -8.44 -16.46 -25.95
C GLU A 191 -8.96 -15.11 -25.43
N SER A 192 -8.59 -14.02 -26.12
CA SER A 192 -9.03 -12.68 -25.72
C SER A 192 -10.34 -12.30 -26.40
N HIS A 193 -11.25 -11.70 -25.63
CA HIS A 193 -12.52 -11.17 -26.10
C HIS A 193 -12.69 -9.72 -25.67
N MET A 194 -13.26 -8.91 -26.56
CA MET A 194 -13.53 -7.49 -26.28
C MET A 194 -14.82 -7.03 -26.97
N ALA A 195 -15.59 -6.14 -26.36
CA ALA A 195 -16.76 -5.56 -27.00
C ALA A 195 -17.11 -4.18 -26.45
N GLU A 196 -17.80 -3.37 -27.24
CA GLU A 196 -18.59 -2.25 -26.70
C GLU A 196 -19.89 -2.83 -26.11
N LEU A 197 -20.12 -2.53 -24.83
CA LEU A 197 -21.29 -2.94 -24.08
C LEU A 197 -22.40 -1.88 -24.16
N ASP A 198 -23.63 -2.32 -23.99
CA ASP A 198 -24.77 -1.44 -23.82
C ASP A 198 -24.64 -0.70 -22.47
N PRO A 199 -24.55 0.65 -22.47
CA PRO A 199 -24.42 1.41 -21.24
C PRO A 199 -25.64 1.32 -20.32
N ASP A 200 -26.80 0.90 -20.82
CA ASP A 200 -28.02 0.77 -20.00
C ASP A 200 -28.06 -0.58 -19.27
N THR A 201 -27.54 -1.65 -19.87
CA THR A 201 -27.51 -2.98 -19.24
C THR A 201 -26.20 -3.24 -18.49
N MET A 202 -25.11 -2.57 -18.87
CA MET A 202 -23.76 -2.79 -18.35
C MET A 202 -23.23 -4.23 -18.53
N ALA A 203 -23.93 -5.07 -19.29
CA ALA A 203 -23.70 -6.52 -19.35
C ALA A 203 -23.79 -7.11 -20.76
N THR A 204 -24.61 -6.53 -21.64
CA THR A 204 -24.86 -7.05 -23.01
C THR A 204 -24.06 -6.27 -24.05
N ILE A 205 -23.76 -6.90 -25.19
CA ILE A 205 -23.15 -6.19 -26.32
C ILE A 205 -24.15 -5.14 -26.84
N LYS A 206 -23.66 -3.93 -27.10
CA LYS A 206 -24.47 -2.85 -27.66
C LYS A 206 -24.98 -3.20 -29.06
N ASP A 207 -26.21 -2.82 -29.36
CA ASP A 207 -26.81 -3.00 -30.68
C ASP A 207 -25.90 -2.50 -31.81
N GLY A 208 -25.65 -3.36 -32.80
CA GLY A 208 -24.75 -3.09 -33.93
C GLY A 208 -23.26 -3.33 -33.65
N CYS A 209 -22.88 -3.67 -32.42
CA CYS A 209 -21.54 -4.14 -32.08
C CYS A 209 -21.48 -5.68 -32.07
N LYS A 210 -20.27 -6.23 -31.93
CA LYS A 210 -20.03 -7.68 -31.83
C LYS A 210 -18.96 -7.98 -30.78
N ASP A 211 -18.88 -9.25 -30.40
CA ASP A 211 -17.74 -9.82 -29.68
C ASP A 211 -16.54 -9.86 -30.62
N LEU A 212 -15.46 -9.16 -30.25
CA LEU A 212 -14.19 -9.11 -30.97
C LEU A 212 -13.28 -10.19 -30.40
N THR A 213 -12.85 -11.11 -31.26
CA THR A 213 -11.94 -12.20 -30.91
C THR A 213 -10.49 -11.83 -31.26
N GLU A 214 -9.55 -12.77 -31.06
CA GLU A 214 -8.14 -12.59 -31.48
C GLU A 214 -7.98 -12.26 -32.98
N GLU A 215 -8.88 -12.73 -33.85
CA GLU A 215 -8.87 -12.39 -35.29
C GLU A 215 -9.13 -10.90 -35.53
N ASP A 216 -9.97 -10.29 -34.70
CA ASP A 216 -10.33 -8.88 -34.79
C ASP A 216 -9.30 -7.97 -34.09
N THR A 217 -8.84 -8.37 -32.91
CA THR A 217 -8.01 -7.53 -32.04
C THR A 217 -6.51 -7.67 -32.30
N GLY A 218 -6.07 -8.84 -32.76
CA GLY A 218 -4.66 -9.22 -32.87
C GLY A 218 -3.99 -9.58 -31.53
N ILE A 219 -4.73 -9.58 -30.42
CA ILE A 219 -4.25 -10.08 -29.12
C ILE A 219 -4.39 -11.61 -29.12
N ASN A 220 -3.41 -12.29 -29.71
CA ASN A 220 -3.47 -13.73 -29.93
C ASN A 220 -3.28 -14.56 -28.66
N SER A 221 -3.90 -15.74 -28.67
CA SER A 221 -3.82 -16.78 -27.65
C SER A 221 -2.40 -17.14 -27.24
N CYS A 222 -2.21 -17.48 -25.97
CA CYS A 222 -0.99 -18.12 -25.47
C CYS A 222 -0.65 -19.45 -26.15
N ASN A 223 -1.61 -20.10 -26.82
CA ASN A 223 -1.39 -21.32 -27.57
C ASN A 223 -0.67 -21.07 -28.91
N ASN A 224 -0.56 -19.81 -29.34
CA ASN A 224 0.25 -19.41 -30.50
C ASN A 224 1.66 -18.99 -30.04
N ASN A 225 2.59 -19.94 -30.02
CA ASN A 225 3.96 -19.71 -29.53
C ASN A 225 4.77 -18.69 -30.36
N ASN A 226 4.37 -18.40 -31.61
CA ASN A 226 5.08 -17.45 -32.47
C ASN A 226 4.62 -16.00 -32.28
N ASP A 227 3.66 -15.76 -31.39
CA ASP A 227 3.11 -14.44 -31.14
C ASP A 227 3.76 -13.76 -29.92
N VAL A 228 3.76 -12.42 -29.91
CA VAL A 228 4.31 -11.65 -28.80
C VAL A 228 3.28 -11.43 -27.69
N PHE A 229 1.98 -11.38 -28.00
CA PHE A 229 0.94 -11.09 -27.03
C PHE A 229 0.72 -12.26 -26.07
N ARG A 230 0.48 -13.48 -26.58
CA ARG A 230 0.32 -14.72 -25.80
C ARG A 230 -0.62 -14.57 -24.60
N PHE A 231 -1.83 -14.09 -24.88
CA PHE A 231 -2.86 -13.85 -23.88
C PHE A 231 -3.21 -15.13 -23.12
N PHE A 232 -3.20 -15.08 -21.79
CA PHE A 232 -3.60 -16.19 -20.92
C PHE A 232 -4.90 -15.87 -20.16
N GLU A 233 -4.96 -14.80 -19.37
CA GLU A 233 -6.17 -14.39 -18.61
C GLU A 233 -6.01 -12.96 -18.04
N ALA A 234 -6.73 -12.61 -16.98
CA ALA A 234 -6.54 -11.41 -16.16
C ALA A 234 -6.67 -10.08 -16.90
N SER A 235 -7.72 -9.95 -17.71
CA SER A 235 -8.01 -8.71 -18.44
C SER A 235 -8.14 -7.54 -17.47
N SER A 236 -7.47 -6.42 -17.76
CA SER A 236 -7.63 -5.17 -17.02
C SER A 236 -7.35 -3.98 -17.91
N MET A 237 -8.11 -2.90 -17.76
CA MET A 237 -8.09 -1.77 -18.69
C MET A 237 -7.79 -0.45 -17.99
N ARG A 238 -6.90 0.37 -18.57
CA ARG A 238 -6.55 1.70 -18.07
C ARG A 238 -6.50 2.74 -19.20
N LYS A 239 -6.86 3.99 -18.89
CA LYS A 239 -6.70 5.13 -19.80
C LYS A 239 -5.65 6.09 -19.27
N LEU A 240 -4.60 6.32 -20.06
CA LEU A 240 -3.52 7.24 -19.75
C LEU A 240 -3.73 8.56 -20.49
N LYS A 241 -3.56 9.68 -19.78
CA LYS A 241 -3.52 11.03 -20.36
C LYS A 241 -2.22 11.72 -19.92
N MET A 242 -1.21 11.71 -20.79
CA MET A 242 0.11 12.30 -20.50
C MET A 242 0.60 13.10 -21.70
N ASN A 243 1.24 14.25 -21.45
CA ASN A 243 1.80 15.11 -22.50
C ASN A 243 0.81 15.50 -23.61
N GLY A 244 -0.48 15.63 -23.28
CA GLY A 244 -1.54 15.94 -24.24
C GLY A 244 -1.97 14.78 -25.13
N GLN A 245 -1.44 13.57 -24.88
CA GLN A 245 -1.79 12.34 -25.58
C GLN A 245 -2.69 11.47 -24.69
N THR A 246 -3.61 10.78 -25.34
CA THR A 246 -4.50 9.80 -24.72
C THR A 246 -4.13 8.42 -25.25
N LYS A 247 -3.92 7.46 -24.36
CA LYS A 247 -3.66 6.05 -24.71
C LYS A 247 -4.50 5.13 -23.85
N TYR A 248 -4.95 4.05 -24.46
CA TYR A 248 -5.67 2.95 -23.84
C TYR A 248 -4.66 1.84 -23.59
N VAL A 249 -4.57 1.34 -22.36
CA VAL A 249 -3.62 0.32 -21.94
C VAL A 249 -4.39 -0.89 -21.45
N PHE A 250 -4.22 -2.01 -22.15
CA PHE A 250 -4.79 -3.30 -21.81
C PHE A 250 -3.71 -4.14 -21.11
N ILE A 251 -3.95 -4.48 -19.85
CA ILE A 251 -3.10 -5.31 -19.00
C ILE A 251 -3.69 -6.70 -18.96
N TYR A 252 -2.83 -7.71 -19.00
CA TYR A 252 -3.27 -9.09 -18.99
C TYR A 252 -2.16 -10.02 -18.49
N SER A 253 -2.56 -11.19 -17.99
CA SER A 253 -1.64 -12.28 -17.72
C SER A 253 -1.18 -12.89 -19.03
N ARG A 254 0.14 -12.98 -19.20
CA ARG A 254 0.79 -13.45 -20.40
C ARG A 254 1.53 -14.74 -20.12
N MET A 255 1.40 -15.71 -21.03
CA MET A 255 2.25 -16.89 -21.03
C MET A 255 3.63 -16.53 -21.59
N SER A 256 4.66 -16.62 -20.76
CA SER A 256 6.05 -16.55 -21.21
C SER A 256 6.42 -17.83 -21.97
N GLU A 257 7.27 -17.72 -22.98
CA GLU A 257 7.74 -18.87 -23.75
C GLU A 257 8.91 -19.59 -23.06
N ASN A 258 9.11 -20.86 -23.39
CA ASN A 258 10.25 -21.61 -22.88
C ASN A 258 11.59 -21.00 -23.35
N GLY A 259 12.46 -20.67 -22.41
CA GLY A 259 13.72 -19.97 -22.66
C GLY A 259 13.59 -18.45 -22.69
N GLU A 260 12.37 -17.90 -22.70
CA GLU A 260 12.17 -16.47 -22.46
C GLU A 260 12.68 -16.13 -21.05
N PHE A 261 13.43 -15.04 -20.95
CA PHE A 261 14.15 -14.65 -19.73
C PHE A 261 15.20 -15.67 -19.23
N GLY A 262 15.50 -16.72 -20.00
CA GLY A 262 16.37 -17.82 -19.55
C GLY A 262 15.69 -18.80 -18.58
N LEU A 263 14.36 -18.78 -18.50
CA LEU A 263 13.55 -19.63 -17.61
C LEU A 263 12.57 -20.49 -18.40
N GLY A 264 11.90 -21.43 -17.71
CA GLY A 264 10.80 -22.19 -18.30
C GLY A 264 9.58 -21.31 -18.59
N ALA A 265 8.69 -21.79 -19.47
CA ALA A 265 7.41 -21.15 -19.76
C ALA A 265 6.55 -21.02 -18.49
N THR A 266 5.80 -19.93 -18.35
CA THR A 266 4.92 -19.69 -17.20
C THR A 266 3.82 -18.67 -17.50
N ASN A 267 2.73 -18.72 -16.74
CA ASN A 267 1.68 -17.71 -16.66
C ASN A 267 1.85 -16.72 -15.50
N ALA A 268 3.05 -16.66 -14.90
CA ALA A 268 3.36 -15.77 -13.77
C ALA A 268 3.75 -14.34 -14.19
N THR A 269 3.41 -13.92 -15.41
CA THR A 269 3.78 -12.59 -15.92
C THR A 269 2.56 -11.73 -16.22
N LEU A 270 2.55 -10.49 -15.74
CA LEU A 270 1.64 -9.47 -16.25
C LEU A 270 2.35 -8.67 -17.34
N ALA A 271 1.68 -8.49 -18.46
CA ALA A 271 2.13 -7.70 -19.59
C ALA A 271 1.11 -6.64 -19.94
N TYR A 272 1.46 -5.75 -20.87
CA TYR A 272 0.51 -4.79 -21.41
C TYR A 272 0.60 -4.65 -22.92
N ALA A 273 -0.53 -4.24 -23.48
CA ALA A 273 -0.67 -3.71 -24.81
C ALA A 273 -1.26 -2.30 -24.73
N TYR A 274 -1.06 -1.48 -25.76
CA TYR A 274 -1.65 -0.14 -25.81
C TYR A 274 -2.16 0.24 -27.19
N SER A 275 -3.11 1.17 -27.22
CA SER A 275 -3.83 1.62 -28.41
C SER A 275 -4.26 3.09 -28.30
N ASP A 276 -4.61 3.70 -29.43
CA ASP A 276 -5.27 5.01 -29.50
C ASP A 276 -6.79 4.93 -29.30
N THR A 277 -7.37 3.72 -29.36
CA THR A 277 -8.81 3.47 -29.12
C THR A 277 -9.00 2.32 -28.13
N PRO A 278 -10.15 2.24 -27.43
CA PRO A 278 -10.37 1.25 -26.37
C PRO A 278 -10.43 -0.19 -26.86
N LEU A 279 -10.62 -0.44 -28.16
CA LEU A 279 -10.75 -1.79 -28.74
C LEU A 279 -9.62 -2.13 -29.74
N GLY A 280 -8.51 -1.40 -29.66
CA GLY A 280 -7.35 -1.60 -30.56
C GLY A 280 -7.35 -0.71 -31.81
N PRO A 281 -6.52 -1.02 -32.82
CA PRO A 281 -5.54 -2.11 -32.85
C PRO A 281 -4.46 -1.93 -31.78
N TRP A 282 -3.93 -3.04 -31.30
CA TRP A 282 -3.04 -3.06 -30.15
C TRP A 282 -1.55 -3.13 -30.52
N THR A 283 -0.73 -2.43 -29.74
CA THR A 283 0.73 -2.53 -29.77
C THR A 283 1.21 -3.19 -28.49
N TYR A 284 2.01 -4.25 -28.59
CA TYR A 284 2.61 -4.88 -27.41
C TYR A 284 3.60 -3.93 -26.73
N GLY A 285 3.46 -3.76 -25.42
CA GLY A 285 4.25 -2.83 -24.62
C GLY A 285 5.38 -3.48 -23.83
N GLY A 286 5.21 -4.74 -23.40
CA GLY A 286 6.22 -5.46 -22.61
C GLY A 286 5.65 -6.10 -21.35
N THR A 287 6.53 -6.73 -20.58
CA THR A 287 6.23 -7.29 -19.26
C THR A 287 6.30 -6.19 -18.21
N ILE A 288 5.27 -6.11 -17.35
CA ILE A 288 5.25 -5.20 -16.19
C ILE A 288 5.85 -5.90 -14.96
N VAL A 289 5.54 -7.18 -14.74
CA VAL A 289 6.09 -7.94 -13.60
C VAL A 289 6.13 -9.43 -13.91
N ASP A 290 7.11 -10.14 -13.37
CA ASP A 290 7.19 -11.61 -13.31
C ASP A 290 7.22 -12.05 -11.85
N ALA A 291 6.11 -12.63 -11.38
CA ALA A 291 5.89 -13.00 -9.98
C ALA A 291 6.88 -14.07 -9.48
N ARG A 292 7.63 -14.73 -10.37
CA ARG A 292 8.72 -15.65 -10.00
C ARG A 292 9.96 -14.96 -9.43
N SER A 293 9.99 -13.61 -9.43
CA SER A 293 11.12 -12.81 -8.94
C SER A 293 12.44 -13.22 -9.61
N ARG A 294 12.64 -12.78 -10.86
CA ARG A 294 13.82 -13.14 -11.64
C ARG A 294 15.09 -12.54 -11.03
N ASP A 295 16.11 -13.37 -10.87
CA ASP A 295 17.43 -12.95 -10.40
C ASP A 295 18.53 -13.76 -11.12
N VAL A 296 19.79 -13.49 -10.82
CA VAL A 296 20.96 -14.24 -11.34
C VAL A 296 21.68 -14.97 -10.22
N ASP A 297 22.08 -16.21 -10.47
CA ASP A 297 22.87 -16.98 -9.52
C ASP A 297 24.36 -16.56 -9.52
N GLN A 298 25.15 -17.16 -8.62
CA GLN A 298 26.59 -16.91 -8.50
C GLN A 298 27.42 -17.20 -9.78
N ASN A 299 26.85 -17.89 -10.76
CA ASN A 299 27.49 -18.21 -12.04
C ASN A 299 26.93 -17.34 -13.20
N GLY A 300 26.07 -16.37 -12.90
CA GLY A 300 25.43 -15.51 -13.88
C GLY A 300 24.27 -16.15 -14.64
N LYS A 301 23.72 -17.27 -14.15
CA LYS A 301 22.54 -17.92 -14.76
C LYS A 301 21.27 -17.31 -14.20
N THR A 302 20.31 -16.97 -15.06
CA THR A 302 18.97 -16.55 -14.60
C THR A 302 18.27 -17.65 -13.83
N ILE A 303 17.66 -17.27 -12.72
CA ILE A 303 16.89 -18.12 -11.82
C ILE A 303 15.56 -17.47 -11.46
N ALA A 304 14.56 -18.31 -11.18
CA ALA A 304 13.37 -17.92 -10.45
C ALA A 304 13.67 -18.02 -8.96
N THR A 305 13.34 -16.99 -8.20
CA THR A 305 13.58 -16.92 -6.74
C THR A 305 12.28 -16.90 -5.95
N TYR A 306 11.17 -17.20 -6.61
CA TYR A 306 9.87 -17.39 -5.97
C TYR A 306 9.07 -18.44 -6.76
N PRO A 307 8.16 -19.19 -6.11
CA PRO A 307 7.27 -20.09 -6.82
C PRO A 307 6.50 -19.37 -7.95
N GLY A 308 6.40 -20.05 -9.10
CA GLY A 308 5.51 -19.60 -10.17
C GLY A 308 4.07 -20.03 -9.92
N GLY A 309 3.17 -19.44 -10.67
CA GLY A 309 1.74 -19.70 -10.68
C GLY A 309 1.05 -18.69 -11.58
N ASN A 310 -0.28 -18.70 -11.63
CA ASN A 310 -0.97 -17.57 -12.24
C ASN A 310 -0.65 -16.25 -11.51
N THR A 311 -0.87 -15.15 -12.23
CA THR A 311 -0.81 -13.80 -11.69
C THR A 311 -1.91 -12.97 -12.32
N HIS A 312 -2.45 -12.03 -11.56
CA HIS A 312 -3.56 -11.16 -11.95
C HIS A 312 -3.41 -9.85 -11.19
N GLY A 313 -3.68 -8.74 -11.86
CA GLY A 313 -3.78 -7.42 -11.25
C GLY A 313 -3.57 -6.32 -12.28
N SER A 314 -3.40 -5.09 -11.80
CA SER A 314 -3.36 -3.92 -12.66
C SER A 314 -2.63 -2.74 -12.05
N ILE A 315 -2.52 -1.64 -12.80
CA ILE A 315 -1.77 -0.45 -12.40
C ILE A 315 -2.69 0.66 -11.89
N VAL A 316 -2.17 1.48 -10.98
CA VAL A 316 -2.85 2.67 -10.48
C VAL A 316 -1.86 3.78 -10.16
N GLU A 317 -2.20 5.03 -10.49
CA GLU A 317 -1.45 6.18 -10.01
C GLU A 317 -1.95 6.61 -8.63
N VAL A 318 -1.06 6.74 -7.65
CA VAL A 318 -1.38 7.38 -6.36
C VAL A 318 -0.35 8.46 -6.07
N ASN A 319 -0.83 9.70 -5.93
CA ASN A 319 0.02 10.85 -5.56
C ASN A 319 1.25 11.05 -6.47
N GLY A 320 1.10 10.84 -7.78
CA GLY A 320 2.18 11.03 -8.76
C GLY A 320 3.14 9.84 -8.87
N GLN A 321 2.89 8.75 -8.16
CA GLN A 321 3.64 7.49 -8.26
C GLN A 321 2.71 6.43 -8.84
N TRP A 322 3.13 5.76 -9.91
CA TRP A 322 2.43 4.59 -10.42
C TRP A 322 2.86 3.34 -9.65
N TYR A 323 1.91 2.44 -9.47
CA TYR A 323 2.13 1.13 -8.86
C TYR A 323 1.51 0.05 -9.73
N ILE A 324 2.15 -1.11 -9.82
CA ILE A 324 1.52 -2.36 -10.23
C ILE A 324 1.02 -3.09 -8.98
N PHE A 325 -0.22 -3.54 -9.00
CA PHE A 325 -0.79 -4.50 -8.06
C PHE A 325 -0.86 -5.86 -8.76
N TYR A 326 -0.48 -6.90 -8.05
CA TYR A 326 -0.49 -8.28 -8.54
C TYR A 326 -0.58 -9.22 -7.33
N HIS A 327 -0.44 -10.53 -7.55
CA HIS A 327 -0.36 -11.49 -6.46
C HIS A 327 0.81 -12.45 -6.64
N ARG A 328 1.18 -13.10 -5.54
CA ARG A 328 2.18 -14.17 -5.51
C ARG A 328 1.60 -15.42 -4.87
N CYS A 329 2.12 -16.58 -5.25
CA CYS A 329 1.76 -17.87 -4.68
C CYS A 329 2.63 -18.20 -3.46
N ILE A 330 2.00 -18.60 -2.35
CA ILE A 330 2.67 -19.14 -1.17
C ILE A 330 2.26 -20.61 -0.95
N ASN A 331 2.69 -21.22 0.15
CA ASN A 331 2.36 -22.60 0.51
C ASN A 331 2.82 -23.69 -0.50
N ASN A 332 3.62 -23.32 -1.51
CA ASN A 332 3.96 -24.15 -2.67
C ASN A 332 2.75 -24.69 -3.44
N ASP A 333 1.64 -23.95 -3.44
CA ASP A 333 0.46 -24.21 -4.26
C ASP A 333 0.06 -22.95 -5.04
N GLN A 334 -1.03 -23.01 -5.80
CA GLN A 334 -1.60 -21.84 -6.50
C GLN A 334 -2.92 -21.37 -5.85
N PHE A 335 -3.28 -21.90 -4.69
CA PHE A 335 -4.56 -21.65 -4.02
C PHE A 335 -4.42 -20.76 -2.78
N SER A 336 -3.19 -20.52 -2.34
CA SER A 336 -2.85 -19.60 -1.26
C SER A 336 -2.09 -18.43 -1.85
N ARG A 337 -2.82 -17.41 -2.30
CA ARG A 337 -2.22 -16.25 -2.99
C ARG A 337 -2.36 -14.97 -2.18
N GLN A 338 -1.30 -14.17 -2.17
CA GLN A 338 -1.26 -12.91 -1.42
C GLN A 338 -1.07 -11.72 -2.36
N GLY A 339 -1.85 -10.65 -2.14
CA GLY A 339 -1.72 -9.39 -2.86
C GLY A 339 -0.38 -8.69 -2.58
N THR A 340 0.29 -8.29 -3.65
CA THR A 340 1.56 -7.55 -3.64
C THR A 340 1.49 -6.34 -4.57
N ALA A 341 2.29 -5.31 -4.29
CA ALA A 341 2.35 -4.13 -5.11
C ALA A 341 3.77 -3.57 -5.21
N GLU A 342 4.13 -2.97 -6.34
CA GLU A 342 5.47 -2.41 -6.57
C GLU A 342 5.39 -1.06 -7.29
N PRO A 343 6.31 -0.12 -7.00
CA PRO A 343 6.38 1.12 -7.75
C PRO A 343 6.85 0.85 -9.18
N ILE A 344 6.21 1.52 -10.14
CA ILE A 344 6.59 1.53 -11.56
C ILE A 344 6.63 2.96 -12.08
N ASP A 345 7.36 3.17 -13.17
CA ASP A 345 7.31 4.39 -13.97
C ASP A 345 6.43 4.14 -15.20
N VAL A 346 5.55 5.09 -15.51
CA VAL A 346 4.69 5.07 -16.70
C VAL A 346 4.88 6.37 -17.45
N THR A 347 5.16 6.27 -18.76
CA THR A 347 5.34 7.44 -19.62
C THR A 347 4.71 7.22 -21.00
N ILE A 348 4.32 8.33 -21.63
CA ILE A 348 4.01 8.37 -23.07
C ILE A 348 5.11 9.19 -23.75
N THR A 349 5.84 8.57 -24.66
CA THR A 349 6.91 9.24 -25.43
C THR A 349 6.33 10.32 -26.35
N ASP A 350 7.16 11.23 -26.85
CA ASP A 350 6.71 12.23 -27.84
C ASP A 350 6.17 11.58 -29.14
N ALA A 351 6.56 10.34 -29.43
CA ALA A 351 6.05 9.54 -30.55
C ALA A 351 4.73 8.80 -30.23
N GLY A 352 4.26 8.84 -28.98
CA GLY A 352 3.03 8.18 -28.55
C GLY A 352 3.19 6.71 -28.17
N GLU A 353 4.42 6.27 -27.87
CA GLU A 353 4.66 4.94 -27.31
C GLU A 353 4.41 4.97 -25.81
N VAL A 354 3.70 3.96 -25.29
CA VAL A 354 3.51 3.77 -23.86
C VAL A 354 4.67 2.92 -23.32
N VAL A 355 5.43 3.47 -22.38
CA VAL A 355 6.53 2.77 -21.71
C VAL A 355 6.19 2.62 -20.24
N ILE A 356 6.07 1.37 -19.80
CA ILE A 356 5.90 0.98 -18.40
C ILE A 356 7.17 0.25 -17.97
N SER A 357 7.80 0.69 -16.87
CA SER A 357 8.96 0.00 -16.34
C SER A 357 8.57 -1.37 -15.79
N GLU A 358 9.42 -2.37 -16.00
CA GLU A 358 9.28 -3.64 -15.30
C GLU A 358 9.56 -3.48 -13.80
N ALA A 359 8.65 -3.96 -12.96
CA ALA A 359 8.75 -3.95 -11.52
C ALA A 359 9.69 -5.05 -11.01
N GLU A 360 10.50 -4.70 -10.02
CA GLU A 360 11.21 -5.68 -9.20
C GLU A 360 10.26 -6.24 -8.15
N VAL A 361 10.29 -7.56 -7.92
CA VAL A 361 9.56 -8.20 -6.81
C VAL A 361 10.32 -7.98 -5.50
N THR A 362 9.69 -7.30 -4.54
CA THR A 362 10.31 -6.86 -3.30
C THR A 362 9.43 -7.16 -2.08
N SER A 363 10.04 -7.13 -0.91
CA SER A 363 9.36 -7.08 0.39
C SER A 363 8.91 -5.67 0.77
N GLN A 364 9.52 -4.60 0.23
CA GLN A 364 9.18 -3.21 0.60
C GLN A 364 7.83 -2.78 0.02
N GLY A 365 7.47 -3.27 -1.16
CA GLY A 365 6.25 -2.92 -1.87
C GLY A 365 5.92 -1.43 -1.86
N LEU A 366 4.80 -1.07 -1.21
CA LEU A 366 4.30 0.30 -1.11
C LEU A 366 5.16 1.22 -0.22
N GLU A 367 6.04 0.67 0.63
CA GLU A 367 7.09 1.43 1.31
C GLU A 367 8.22 1.77 0.33
N ILE A 368 7.96 2.61 -0.69
CA ILE A 368 8.92 2.92 -1.77
C ILE A 368 10.26 3.52 -1.30
N ASN A 369 10.34 3.97 -0.05
CA ASN A 369 11.58 4.42 0.58
C ASN A 369 12.34 3.29 1.30
N GLY A 370 11.92 2.03 1.20
CA GLY A 370 12.49 0.87 1.86
C GLY A 370 11.90 0.63 3.25
N LEU A 371 11.88 -0.66 3.63
CA LEU A 371 11.45 -1.15 4.93
C LEU A 371 12.22 -0.49 6.05
N ASN A 372 11.54 -0.22 7.16
CA ASN A 372 12.22 0.22 8.37
C ASN A 372 12.94 -0.95 9.04
N PRO A 373 14.29 -0.97 9.07
CA PRO A 373 15.06 -2.08 9.63
C PRO A 373 14.79 -2.29 11.13
N TYR A 374 14.37 -1.25 11.84
CA TYR A 374 14.12 -1.29 13.28
C TYR A 374 12.66 -1.56 13.64
N LYS A 375 11.80 -1.88 12.67
CA LYS A 375 10.48 -2.45 12.95
C LYS A 375 10.55 -3.96 12.82
N LYS A 376 9.74 -4.65 13.62
CA LYS A 376 9.52 -6.08 13.46
C LYS A 376 8.87 -6.33 12.09
N VAL A 377 9.48 -7.22 11.32
CA VAL A 377 9.03 -7.66 10.00
C VAL A 377 8.81 -9.17 10.05
N SER A 378 7.64 -9.63 9.62
CA SER A 378 7.36 -11.06 9.54
C SER A 378 8.22 -11.73 8.45
N ALA A 379 8.70 -12.94 8.73
CA ALA A 379 9.40 -13.77 7.75
C ALA A 379 8.54 -14.04 6.50
N GLY A 380 7.21 -14.01 6.64
CA GLY A 380 6.26 -14.11 5.53
C GLY A 380 6.45 -13.02 4.47
N ALA A 381 7.12 -11.91 4.78
CA ALA A 381 7.48 -10.88 3.79
C ALA A 381 8.60 -11.31 2.80
N MET A 382 9.07 -12.56 2.87
CA MET A 382 10.08 -13.14 2.00
C MET A 382 9.73 -12.87 0.53
N CYS A 383 10.64 -12.30 -0.25
CA CYS A 383 10.45 -12.04 -1.69
C CYS A 383 11.48 -12.78 -2.56
N TYR A 384 12.33 -13.58 -1.92
CA TYR A 384 13.40 -14.35 -2.52
C TYR A 384 13.56 -15.66 -1.76
N GLY A 385 13.60 -16.78 -2.46
CA GLY A 385 13.63 -18.14 -1.95
C GLY A 385 14.26 -19.08 -2.97
N ILE A 386 15.37 -19.72 -2.58
CA ILE A 386 16.03 -20.78 -3.33
C ILE A 386 16.09 -22.02 -2.43
N GLY A 387 15.86 -23.19 -3.02
CA GLY A 387 15.86 -24.46 -2.31
C GLY A 387 14.46 -24.83 -1.85
N SER A 388 14.32 -25.30 -0.61
CA SER A 388 13.06 -25.83 -0.09
C SER A 388 12.25 -24.82 0.74
N SER A 389 12.80 -23.66 1.07
CA SER A 389 12.13 -22.68 1.94
C SER A 389 10.91 -22.08 1.24
N TYR A 390 9.79 -21.99 1.96
CA TYR A 390 8.58 -21.36 1.47
C TYR A 390 7.80 -20.69 2.61
N VAL A 391 6.97 -19.70 2.26
CA VAL A 391 6.04 -19.08 3.20
C VAL A 391 4.85 -20.02 3.41
N LEU A 392 4.62 -20.44 4.65
CA LEU A 392 3.45 -21.22 5.03
C LEU A 392 2.22 -20.32 5.08
N ALA A 393 1.13 -20.69 4.40
CA ALA A 393 -0.11 -19.93 4.48
C ALA A 393 -0.74 -20.06 5.88
N THR A 394 -1.28 -18.95 6.37
CA THR A 394 -2.01 -18.87 7.65
C THR A 394 -3.35 -18.21 7.39
N TYR A 395 -4.38 -18.55 8.16
CA TYR A 395 -5.74 -18.03 7.99
C TYR A 395 -6.32 -17.56 9.32
N ASP A 396 -5.46 -17.37 10.31
CA ASP A 396 -5.84 -17.00 11.67
C ASP A 396 -5.55 -15.51 11.89
N GLU A 397 -6.61 -14.73 12.09
CA GLU A 397 -6.51 -13.30 12.39
C GLU A 397 -5.78 -13.03 13.72
N GLU A 398 -5.74 -14.01 14.63
CA GLU A 398 -5.11 -13.90 15.95
C GLU A 398 -3.60 -14.18 15.91
N GLU A 399 -3.09 -14.86 14.87
CA GLU A 399 -1.66 -15.15 14.68
C GLU A 399 -1.07 -14.27 13.56
N PRO A 400 -0.43 -13.13 13.87
CA PRO A 400 -0.20 -12.05 12.90
C PRO A 400 0.95 -12.29 11.89
N GLY A 401 1.35 -13.53 11.62
CA GLY A 401 2.48 -13.81 10.74
C GLY A 401 2.45 -15.18 10.06
N SER A 402 2.88 -15.20 8.80
CA SER A 402 3.12 -16.43 8.05
C SER A 402 4.59 -16.84 8.21
N PRO A 403 4.91 -18.00 8.82
CA PRO A 403 6.29 -18.41 9.00
C PRO A 403 6.91 -18.87 7.69
N VAL A 404 8.24 -18.77 7.59
CA VAL A 404 9.01 -19.42 6.53
C VAL A 404 9.52 -20.74 7.07
N VAL A 405 9.11 -21.83 6.42
CA VAL A 405 9.35 -23.21 6.88
C VAL A 405 10.20 -23.98 5.88
N ALA A 406 10.55 -25.23 6.23
CA ALA A 406 11.40 -26.10 5.41
C ALA A 406 12.76 -25.47 5.05
N ASN A 407 13.33 -24.72 6.00
CA ASN A 407 14.67 -24.14 5.88
C ASN A 407 15.72 -25.25 6.06
N ARG A 408 16.38 -25.62 4.96
CA ARG A 408 17.34 -26.73 4.89
C ARG A 408 18.69 -26.26 4.38
N ASN A 409 19.70 -27.11 4.56
CA ASN A 409 21.05 -26.89 4.02
C ASN A 409 21.04 -26.51 2.53
N GLY A 410 21.70 -25.41 2.19
CA GLY A 410 21.78 -24.85 0.85
C GLY A 410 20.59 -23.96 0.46
N GLY A 411 19.57 -23.85 1.31
CA GLY A 411 18.47 -22.92 1.12
C GLY A 411 18.94 -21.47 1.29
N ILE A 412 18.29 -20.55 0.58
CA ILE A 412 18.51 -19.11 0.70
C ILE A 412 17.15 -18.44 0.73
N ILE A 413 16.94 -17.53 1.67
CA ILE A 413 15.78 -16.62 1.62
C ILE A 413 16.25 -15.18 1.64
N GLY A 414 15.42 -14.25 1.16
CA GLY A 414 15.77 -12.84 1.13
C GLY A 414 14.59 -11.88 1.19
N PHE A 415 14.94 -10.65 1.57
CA PHE A 415 14.06 -9.53 1.83
C PHE A 415 14.62 -8.27 1.19
N LYS A 416 13.82 -7.60 0.35
CA LYS A 416 14.25 -6.43 -0.44
C LYS A 416 13.27 -5.28 -0.19
N TYR A 417 13.63 -4.07 0.21
CA TYR A 417 14.92 -3.60 0.73
C TYR A 417 14.70 -2.92 2.08
N PHE A 418 15.64 -3.08 3.01
CA PHE A 418 15.69 -2.32 4.25
C PHE A 418 16.44 -0.99 4.02
N ASN A 419 15.91 0.12 4.55
CA ASN A 419 16.54 1.44 4.43
C ASN A 419 17.13 1.94 5.75
N PHE A 420 18.46 2.03 5.80
CA PHE A 420 19.23 2.48 6.96
C PHE A 420 19.37 4.02 7.06
N ASP A 421 18.93 4.77 6.04
CA ASP A 421 18.92 6.24 6.03
C ASP A 421 17.64 6.87 6.61
N LEU A 422 16.70 6.05 7.08
CA LEU A 422 15.43 6.57 7.60
C LEU A 422 15.65 7.52 8.79
N PRO A 423 14.88 8.61 8.90
CA PRO A 423 15.11 9.63 9.92
C PRO A 423 14.70 9.17 11.31
N GLY A 424 15.60 9.32 12.30
CA GLY A 424 15.28 9.08 13.72
C GLY A 424 16.27 8.17 14.44
N TRP A 425 17.18 7.54 13.72
CA TRP A 425 17.99 6.44 14.22
C TRP A 425 19.46 6.82 14.41
N GLN A 426 20.12 6.16 15.37
CA GLN A 426 21.56 6.25 15.57
C GLN A 426 22.13 4.85 15.88
N HIS A 427 23.08 4.41 15.05
CA HIS A 427 23.93 3.21 15.18
C HIS A 427 23.18 1.87 15.25
N LEU A 428 23.44 1.03 14.24
CA LEU A 428 23.09 -0.39 14.23
C LEU A 428 23.87 -1.11 15.34
N THR A 429 23.18 -1.89 16.17
CA THR A 429 23.79 -2.67 17.27
C THR A 429 23.68 -4.17 17.05
N GLY A 430 22.68 -4.64 16.31
CA GLY A 430 22.46 -6.08 16.17
C GLY A 430 21.30 -6.46 15.27
N PHE A 431 20.95 -7.74 15.31
CA PHE A 431 19.83 -8.33 14.59
C PHE A 431 19.20 -9.44 15.43
N ASP A 432 17.87 -9.35 15.58
CA ASP A 432 17.04 -10.33 16.27
C ASP A 432 16.25 -11.14 15.24
N LEU A 433 16.29 -12.47 15.37
CA LEU A 433 15.53 -13.42 14.57
C LEU A 433 14.72 -14.34 15.46
N GLU A 434 13.41 -14.35 15.28
CA GLU A 434 12.49 -15.25 15.97
C GLU A 434 12.39 -16.58 15.22
N ILE A 435 12.75 -17.68 15.90
CA ILE A 435 12.82 -19.02 15.35
C ILE A 435 12.10 -20.05 16.22
N MET A 436 11.71 -21.16 15.59
CA MET A 436 11.40 -22.42 16.28
C MET A 436 12.30 -23.53 15.75
N GLY A 437 13.08 -24.17 16.63
CA GLY A 437 14.04 -25.20 16.28
C GLY A 437 13.38 -26.51 15.81
N LYS A 438 14.09 -27.28 14.98
CA LYS A 438 13.61 -28.60 14.52
C LYS A 438 14.39 -29.79 15.09
N GLY A 439 15.25 -29.55 16.09
CA GLY A 439 16.05 -30.59 16.71
C GLY A 439 17.28 -30.99 15.89
N VAL A 440 17.80 -30.06 15.08
CA VAL A 440 18.92 -30.27 14.16
C VAL A 440 19.89 -29.10 14.31
N ASP A 441 21.19 -29.40 14.45
CA ASP A 441 22.23 -28.36 14.44
C ASP A 441 22.38 -27.76 13.03
N GLY A 442 22.56 -26.46 12.96
CA GLY A 442 22.75 -25.73 11.71
C GLY A 442 23.12 -24.28 11.93
N THR A 443 23.27 -23.56 10.83
CA THR A 443 23.75 -22.19 10.80
C THR A 443 22.95 -21.38 9.81
N ILE A 444 22.66 -20.13 10.16
CA ILE A 444 22.07 -19.13 9.26
C ILE A 444 23.09 -18.01 9.07
N THR A 445 23.65 -17.89 7.87
CA THR A 445 24.54 -16.78 7.53
C THR A 445 23.73 -15.58 7.07
N LEU A 446 23.94 -14.42 7.69
CA LEU A 446 23.31 -13.16 7.30
C LEU A 446 24.19 -12.45 6.26
N MET A 447 23.62 -12.20 5.09
CA MET A 447 24.27 -11.56 3.95
C MET A 447 23.51 -10.31 3.54
N ILE A 448 24.23 -9.25 3.17
CA ILE A 448 23.66 -8.01 2.62
C ILE A 448 23.96 -7.91 1.13
N ASP A 449 23.00 -7.37 0.37
CA ASP A 449 22.98 -7.03 -1.07
C ASP A 449 23.02 -8.21 -2.04
N SER A 450 23.68 -9.31 -1.69
CA SER A 450 23.61 -10.58 -2.42
C SER A 450 23.85 -11.75 -1.46
N PRO A 451 23.25 -12.93 -1.69
CA PRO A 451 23.57 -14.12 -0.90
C PRO A 451 24.95 -14.71 -1.25
N TRP A 452 25.66 -14.19 -2.26
CA TRP A 452 26.98 -14.67 -2.68
C TRP A 452 28.02 -13.56 -2.66
N GLU A 453 29.16 -13.79 -2.01
CA GLU A 453 30.30 -12.85 -2.01
C GLU A 453 30.84 -12.61 -3.42
N SER A 454 30.80 -13.62 -4.29
CA SER A 454 31.20 -13.50 -5.70
C SER A 454 30.36 -12.51 -6.50
N SER A 455 29.16 -12.16 -5.99
CA SER A 455 28.21 -11.22 -6.60
C SER A 455 28.06 -9.95 -5.77
N GLY A 456 29.07 -9.60 -4.96
CA GLY A 456 29.09 -8.37 -4.16
C GLY A 456 28.39 -8.49 -2.81
N GLY A 457 27.96 -9.68 -2.42
CA GLY A 457 27.35 -9.93 -1.11
C GLY A 457 28.34 -9.73 0.03
N THR A 458 27.87 -9.15 1.14
CA THR A 458 28.68 -8.96 2.35
C THR A 458 28.11 -9.76 3.50
N LYS A 459 28.89 -10.68 4.07
CA LYS A 459 28.53 -11.34 5.32
C LYS A 459 28.54 -10.34 6.47
N ILE A 460 27.41 -10.21 7.16
CA ILE A 460 27.28 -9.32 8.31
C ILE A 460 27.17 -10.06 9.65
N GLY A 461 26.77 -11.33 9.62
CA GLY A 461 26.54 -12.08 10.85
C GLY A 461 26.27 -13.56 10.61
N GLU A 462 26.21 -14.31 11.71
CA GLU A 462 25.93 -15.73 11.70
C GLU A 462 25.10 -16.11 12.94
N ILE A 463 24.04 -16.88 12.75
CA ILE A 463 23.18 -17.40 13.82
C ILE A 463 23.39 -18.91 13.91
N GLU A 464 23.76 -19.39 15.08
CA GLU A 464 23.79 -20.83 15.39
C GLU A 464 22.38 -21.31 15.80
N VAL A 465 21.91 -22.35 15.11
CA VAL A 465 20.72 -23.13 15.48
C VAL A 465 21.22 -24.45 16.07
N SER A 466 20.81 -24.76 17.29
CA SER A 466 21.19 -25.99 17.97
C SER A 466 20.05 -27.01 17.92
N ALA A 467 20.40 -28.29 17.90
CA ALA A 467 19.45 -29.38 18.10
C ALA A 467 18.68 -29.31 19.45
N ASN A 468 19.15 -28.49 20.40
CA ASN A 468 18.48 -28.26 21.67
C ASN A 468 17.60 -26.99 21.70
N ASP A 469 17.54 -26.21 20.61
CA ASP A 469 16.64 -25.05 20.54
C ASP A 469 15.18 -25.49 20.68
N ASP A 470 14.34 -24.61 21.25
CA ASP A 470 12.95 -24.92 21.57
C ASP A 470 12.17 -25.28 20.30
N ARG A 471 11.45 -26.40 20.37
CA ARG A 471 10.73 -27.02 19.26
C ARG A 471 9.22 -26.79 19.31
N LEU A 472 8.75 -26.15 20.38
CA LEU A 472 7.34 -25.93 20.68
C LEU A 472 7.02 -24.45 20.81
N ASN A 473 8.02 -23.62 21.15
CA ASN A 473 7.85 -22.18 21.34
C ASN A 473 8.77 -21.39 20.43
N ILE A 474 8.31 -20.21 20.03
CA ILE A 474 9.11 -19.22 19.32
C ILE A 474 10.15 -18.63 20.30
N THR A 475 11.42 -18.58 19.88
CA THR A 475 12.53 -18.03 20.65
C THR A 475 13.32 -17.04 19.80
N THR A 476 13.95 -16.04 20.43
CA THR A 476 14.75 -15.04 19.71
C THR A 476 16.24 -15.39 19.76
N LYS A 477 16.88 -15.39 18.58
CA LYS A 477 18.33 -15.43 18.42
C LYS A 477 18.84 -14.03 18.11
N HIS A 478 19.92 -13.62 18.78
CA HIS A 478 20.52 -12.30 18.61
C HIS A 478 21.92 -12.42 18.00
N VAL A 479 22.24 -11.53 17.05
CA VAL A 479 23.59 -11.33 16.51
C VAL A 479 24.03 -9.89 16.76
N ASP A 480 25.24 -9.73 17.29
CA ASP A 480 25.88 -8.41 17.41
C ASP A 480 26.34 -7.92 16.03
N LEU A 481 25.86 -6.73 15.64
CA LEU A 481 26.17 -6.06 14.39
C LEU A 481 26.78 -4.66 14.62
N SER A 482 27.29 -4.39 15.82
CA SER A 482 27.90 -3.09 16.17
C SER A 482 29.07 -2.69 15.27
N GLY A 483 29.72 -3.64 14.59
CA GLY A 483 30.76 -3.38 13.58
C GLY A 483 30.23 -2.86 12.23
N PHE A 484 28.92 -2.81 12.03
CA PHE A 484 28.25 -2.38 10.79
C PHE A 484 27.47 -1.06 10.98
N ASP A 485 27.87 -0.24 11.95
CA ASP A 485 27.22 1.04 12.29
C ASP A 485 27.29 2.12 11.18
N THR A 486 28.06 1.87 10.12
CA THR A 486 28.19 2.71 8.93
C THR A 486 27.29 2.30 7.75
N LEU A 487 26.44 1.30 7.90
CA LEU A 487 25.52 0.88 6.83
C LEU A 487 24.53 2.02 6.50
N THR A 488 24.43 2.39 5.22
CA THR A 488 23.61 3.52 4.74
C THR A 488 22.91 3.17 3.45
N GLY A 489 21.72 3.73 3.24
CA GLY A 489 20.92 3.47 2.04
C GLY A 489 20.09 2.20 2.14
N LYS A 490 19.67 1.71 0.96
CA LYS A 490 18.82 0.52 0.81
C LYS A 490 19.66 -0.72 0.58
N HIS A 491 19.34 -1.78 1.32
CA HIS A 491 20.05 -3.04 1.29
C HIS A 491 19.09 -4.23 1.27
N GLY A 492 19.41 -5.24 0.47
CA GLY A 492 18.73 -6.54 0.52
C GLY A 492 19.32 -7.35 1.67
N LEU A 493 18.49 -8.03 2.47
CA LEU A 493 18.94 -8.99 3.48
C LEU A 493 18.69 -10.40 2.97
N TYR A 494 19.71 -11.25 3.01
CA TYR A 494 19.60 -12.66 2.67
C TYR A 494 20.07 -13.53 3.84
N MET A 495 19.43 -14.68 4.00
CA MET A 495 19.75 -15.68 4.99
C MET A 495 20.10 -16.99 4.27
N VAL A 496 21.34 -17.44 4.44
CA VAL A 496 21.86 -18.67 3.81
C VAL A 496 21.93 -19.78 4.86
N PHE A 497 21.22 -20.87 4.63
CA PHE A 497 21.10 -21.97 5.59
C PHE A 497 22.15 -23.05 5.34
N SER A 498 22.80 -23.52 6.40
CA SER A 498 23.71 -24.66 6.37
C SER A 498 23.38 -25.65 7.49
N GLY A 499 23.50 -26.95 7.21
CA GLY A 499 23.21 -28.01 8.16
C GLY A 499 23.26 -29.40 7.51
N PRO A 500 22.75 -30.44 8.19
CA PRO A 500 22.64 -31.78 7.61
C PRO A 500 21.74 -31.82 6.37
N ALA A 501 22.15 -32.59 5.36
CA ALA A 501 21.41 -32.73 4.11
C ALA A 501 19.98 -33.26 4.35
N GLY A 502 18.99 -32.59 3.72
CA GLY A 502 17.58 -33.02 3.75
C GLY A 502 16.87 -32.86 5.09
N LYS A 503 17.44 -32.12 6.05
CA LYS A 503 16.85 -31.87 7.37
C LYS A 503 16.42 -30.42 7.51
N ASP A 504 15.21 -30.20 8.04
CA ASP A 504 14.74 -28.88 8.45
C ASP A 504 15.54 -28.45 9.69
N ILE A 505 16.04 -27.21 9.69
CA ILE A 505 16.87 -26.67 10.76
C ILE A 505 16.00 -25.89 11.76
N CYS A 506 15.17 -24.97 11.24
CA CYS A 506 14.24 -24.14 12.01
C CYS A 506 13.12 -23.59 11.13
N ASP A 507 12.03 -23.12 11.75
CA ASP A 507 11.06 -22.21 11.14
C ASP A 507 11.36 -20.78 11.57
N LEU A 508 11.08 -19.81 10.70
CA LEU A 508 11.31 -18.39 10.95
C LEU A 508 9.99 -17.64 11.05
N TYR A 509 9.86 -16.74 12.02
CA TYR A 509 8.61 -16.01 12.29
C TYR A 509 8.72 -14.51 12.06
N ASN A 510 9.66 -13.85 12.74
CA ASN A 510 9.87 -12.42 12.64
C ASN A 510 11.35 -12.07 12.71
N MET A 511 11.69 -10.89 12.23
CA MET A 511 13.03 -10.33 12.30
C MET A 511 13.03 -8.84 12.61
N GLN A 512 14.12 -8.34 13.17
CA GLN A 512 14.31 -6.93 13.45
C GLN A 512 15.80 -6.61 13.57
N PHE A 513 16.28 -5.56 12.90
CA PHE A 513 17.59 -4.97 13.25
C PHE A 513 17.43 -4.15 14.54
N THR A 514 18.44 -4.21 15.42
CA THR A 514 18.46 -3.46 16.69
C THR A 514 19.44 -2.31 16.60
N GLY A 515 19.19 -1.22 17.33
CA GLY A 515 20.05 -0.04 17.34
C GLY A 515 19.89 0.82 18.58
N ASP A 516 20.79 1.78 18.77
CA ASP A 516 20.70 2.73 19.87
C ASP A 516 19.66 3.84 19.62
N GLY A 517 19.05 4.34 20.70
CA GLY A 517 18.09 5.44 20.62
C GLY A 517 16.65 5.04 20.27
N ILE A 518 16.28 3.78 20.48
CA ILE A 518 14.89 3.30 20.48
C ILE A 518 14.14 3.96 21.66
N GLU A 519 13.67 5.20 21.49
CA GLU A 519 12.32 5.48 22.02
C GLU A 519 11.36 4.92 20.97
N PRO A 520 10.37 4.10 21.35
CA PRO A 520 9.22 3.87 20.49
C PRO A 520 8.57 5.22 20.31
N THR A 521 8.93 5.94 19.24
CA THR A 521 8.03 6.97 18.76
C THR A 521 6.90 6.16 18.16
N PRO A 522 5.70 6.12 18.76
CA PRO A 522 4.59 5.49 18.09
C PRO A 522 4.52 6.14 16.72
N THR A 523 4.41 5.32 15.67
CA THR A 523 3.81 5.78 14.42
C THR A 523 2.59 6.59 14.84
N PRO A 524 2.47 7.87 14.49
CA PRO A 524 1.38 8.68 14.99
C PRO A 524 0.07 8.06 14.50
N VAL A 525 -0.58 7.28 15.36
CA VAL A 525 -1.94 6.78 15.19
C VAL A 525 -2.82 8.00 14.96
N PRO A 526 -3.47 8.13 13.79
CA PRO A 526 -4.59 9.03 13.66
C PRO A 526 -5.69 8.51 14.60
N SER A 527 -5.92 9.24 15.69
CA SER A 527 -7.01 8.96 16.62
C SER A 527 -8.35 9.18 15.92
N ASN A 528 -9.07 8.10 15.62
CA ASN A 528 -10.47 8.09 15.18
C ASN A 528 -11.40 8.68 16.26
N THR A 529 -12.22 9.66 15.88
CA THR A 529 -13.63 9.83 16.31
C THR A 529 -14.25 10.94 15.44
N PRO A 530 -15.23 10.66 14.56
CA PRO A 530 -16.08 11.70 13.99
C PRO A 530 -17.19 12.06 15.00
N ALA A 531 -17.45 13.35 15.18
CA ALA A 531 -18.67 13.86 15.81
C ALA A 531 -19.43 14.71 14.77
N PRO A 532 -20.77 14.71 14.78
CA PRO A 532 -21.57 14.89 13.57
C PRO A 532 -21.87 16.36 13.20
N ALA A 533 -22.31 16.51 11.93
CA ALA A 533 -23.08 17.60 11.34
C ALA A 533 -22.28 18.87 10.95
N THR A 534 -22.56 19.61 9.88
CA THR A 534 -23.82 19.92 9.15
C THR A 534 -23.52 20.35 7.69
N ALA A 535 -24.53 20.20 6.82
CA ALA A 535 -24.51 20.46 5.38
C ALA A 535 -24.32 21.93 4.88
N ALA A 536 -23.71 22.01 3.69
CA ALA A 536 -24.02 22.82 2.48
C ALA A 536 -23.94 24.37 2.48
N PRO A 537 -23.85 25.04 1.30
CA PRO A 537 -23.18 24.66 0.03
C PRO A 537 -22.33 25.82 -0.56
N VAL A 538 -21.42 25.56 -1.53
CA VAL A 538 -21.23 26.38 -2.76
C VAL A 538 -20.51 25.52 -3.83
N VAL A 539 -21.15 25.44 -5.00
CA VAL A 539 -20.76 24.80 -6.28
C VAL A 539 -19.68 25.64 -7.00
N PRO A 540 -18.73 25.01 -7.72
CA PRO A 540 -18.74 25.16 -9.17
C PRO A 540 -18.59 23.82 -9.91
N THR A 541 -19.62 23.55 -10.71
CA THR A 541 -19.74 22.73 -11.92
C THR A 541 -18.46 22.16 -12.53
N ALA A 542 -18.36 20.83 -12.49
CA ALA A 542 -17.96 19.97 -13.60
C ALA A 542 -18.42 18.53 -13.29
N THR A 543 -19.24 17.94 -14.16
CA THR A 543 -19.59 16.51 -14.18
C THR A 543 -19.88 16.11 -15.63
N PRO A 544 -19.90 14.81 -16.00
CA PRO A 544 -19.06 13.68 -15.59
C PRO A 544 -18.40 12.99 -16.80
N GLY A 545 -17.42 12.12 -16.53
CA GLY A 545 -16.88 11.12 -17.47
C GLY A 545 -16.10 10.11 -16.63
N VAL A 546 -16.46 8.83 -16.73
CA VAL A 546 -16.29 7.84 -15.66
C VAL A 546 -15.50 6.66 -16.20
N ASN A 547 -14.61 6.14 -15.37
CA ASN A 547 -13.67 5.01 -15.52
C ASN A 547 -12.50 5.05 -16.51
N ALA A 548 -12.05 6.24 -16.93
CA ALA A 548 -10.65 6.56 -16.63
C ALA A 548 -10.55 6.60 -15.09
N GLN A 549 -9.59 5.90 -14.48
CA GLN A 549 -9.25 5.97 -13.04
C GLN A 549 -9.76 7.28 -12.45
N ALA A 550 -10.67 7.27 -11.44
CA ALA A 550 -11.24 8.52 -10.92
C ALA A 550 -10.07 9.49 -10.74
N PRO A 551 -10.05 10.64 -11.44
CA PRO A 551 -8.83 11.37 -11.62
C PRO A 551 -8.21 11.59 -10.25
N VAL A 552 -7.01 11.03 -10.01
CA VAL A 552 -6.11 11.61 -9.02
C VAL A 552 -6.15 13.08 -9.38
N PRO A 553 -6.65 13.99 -8.52
CA PRO A 553 -6.96 15.34 -8.94
C PRO A 553 -5.85 15.89 -9.84
N THR A 554 -6.12 15.94 -11.15
CA THR A 554 -5.11 16.17 -12.20
C THR A 554 -4.69 17.63 -12.27
N ASP A 555 -5.26 18.45 -11.39
CA ASP A 555 -4.51 19.51 -10.76
C ASP A 555 -3.38 18.88 -9.92
N VAL A 556 -2.31 18.44 -10.61
CA VAL A 556 -0.97 18.78 -10.13
C VAL A 556 -1.01 20.28 -10.01
N VAL A 557 -1.45 20.79 -8.84
CA VAL A 557 -1.38 22.19 -8.53
C VAL A 557 0.10 22.48 -8.69
N LYS A 558 0.45 23.14 -9.80
CA LYS A 558 1.83 23.52 -10.10
C LYS A 558 2.24 24.41 -8.95
N VAL A 559 2.91 23.81 -7.97
CA VAL A 559 3.20 24.52 -6.74
C VAL A 559 4.12 25.66 -7.13
N LYS A 560 3.71 26.87 -6.80
CA LYS A 560 4.47 28.08 -7.06
C LYS A 560 4.77 28.78 -5.75
N LYS A 561 5.86 29.55 -5.77
CA LYS A 561 6.21 30.43 -4.67
C LYS A 561 5.03 31.37 -4.37
N GLY A 562 4.60 31.40 -3.11
CA GLY A 562 3.47 32.19 -2.64
C GLY A 562 2.20 31.40 -2.39
N ASP A 563 2.09 30.16 -2.88
CA ASP A 563 0.93 29.31 -2.64
C ASP A 563 0.71 29.10 -1.15
N LYS A 564 -0.56 29.07 -0.75
CA LYS A 564 -0.98 28.93 0.64
C LYS A 564 -1.77 27.65 0.77
N PHE A 565 -1.36 26.80 1.69
CA PHE A 565 -2.08 25.58 1.99
C PHE A 565 -2.18 25.39 3.50
N THR A 566 -3.09 24.53 3.93
CA THR A 566 -3.21 24.11 5.32
C THR A 566 -2.86 22.64 5.39
N TYR A 567 -1.96 22.28 6.30
CA TYR A 567 -1.72 20.88 6.64
C TYR A 567 -2.03 20.69 8.11
N LYS A 568 -2.96 19.78 8.40
CA LYS A 568 -3.65 19.64 9.69
C LYS A 568 -4.32 20.97 10.07
N ASN A 569 -3.77 21.68 11.06
CA ASN A 569 -4.31 22.95 11.55
C ASN A 569 -3.34 24.13 11.34
N ILE A 570 -2.28 23.94 10.56
CA ILE A 570 -1.23 24.94 10.37
C ILE A 570 -1.30 25.45 8.94
N LYS A 571 -1.33 26.78 8.78
CA LYS A 571 -1.29 27.46 7.49
C LYS A 571 0.16 27.61 7.06
N TYR A 572 0.48 27.28 5.83
CA TYR A 572 1.79 27.39 5.22
C TYR A 572 1.76 28.35 4.03
N VAL A 573 2.91 28.91 3.68
CA VAL A 573 3.15 29.61 2.41
C VAL A 573 4.41 29.05 1.77
N VAL A 574 4.34 28.67 0.49
CA VAL A 574 5.47 28.20 -0.29
C VAL A 574 6.48 29.33 -0.50
N LEU A 575 7.75 29.04 -0.18
CA LEU A 575 8.88 29.96 -0.35
C LEU A 575 9.73 29.60 -1.57
N ASN A 576 9.87 28.31 -1.85
CA ASN A 576 10.52 27.75 -3.04
C ASN A 576 9.78 26.47 -3.43
N ALA A 577 9.45 26.32 -4.71
CA ALA A 577 8.70 25.18 -5.24
C ALA A 577 9.54 24.23 -6.12
N THR A 578 10.83 24.51 -6.33
CA THR A 578 11.73 23.58 -7.01
C THR A 578 11.88 22.32 -6.16
N ALA A 579 11.51 21.14 -6.66
CA ALA A 579 11.45 19.89 -5.89
C ALA A 579 12.73 19.60 -5.07
N SER A 580 13.91 19.75 -5.67
CA SER A 580 15.21 19.55 -4.99
C SER A 580 15.52 20.57 -3.88
N LYS A 581 14.78 21.68 -3.81
CA LYS A 581 14.99 22.81 -2.87
C LYS A 581 13.68 23.33 -2.27
N ALA A 582 12.64 22.50 -2.22
CA ALA A 582 11.29 22.90 -1.85
C ALA A 582 11.23 23.35 -0.38
N THR A 583 10.72 24.56 -0.13
CA THR A 583 10.64 25.16 1.21
C THR A 583 9.35 25.93 1.45
N VAL A 584 8.88 25.93 2.71
CA VAL A 584 7.68 26.66 3.14
C VAL A 584 7.91 27.44 4.44
N ALA A 585 7.05 28.44 4.66
CA ALA A 585 6.92 29.20 5.90
C ALA A 585 5.57 28.93 6.58
N VAL A 586 5.57 28.78 7.89
CA VAL A 586 4.36 28.74 8.71
C VAL A 586 3.76 30.15 8.80
N ALA A 587 2.53 30.29 8.35
CA ALA A 587 1.76 31.54 8.32
C ALA A 587 0.78 31.67 9.49
N GLY A 588 0.42 30.56 10.14
CA GLY A 588 -0.41 30.56 11.34
C GLY A 588 -1.22 29.30 11.52
N THR A 589 -2.42 29.43 12.09
CA THR A 589 -3.32 28.29 12.34
C THR A 589 -4.77 28.61 11.97
N THR A 590 -5.52 27.58 11.55
CA THR A 590 -6.97 27.61 11.43
C THR A 590 -7.66 27.53 12.81
N LYS A 591 -7.03 26.89 13.81
CA LYS A 591 -7.61 26.64 15.13
C LYS A 591 -7.12 27.65 16.18
N LYS A 592 -7.88 28.74 16.39
CA LYS A 592 -7.55 29.77 17.41
C LYS A 592 -7.49 29.24 18.86
N ASN A 593 -8.20 28.15 19.13
CA ASN A 593 -8.26 27.47 20.44
C ASN A 593 -7.26 26.30 20.58
N ILE A 594 -6.23 26.23 19.72
CA ILE A 594 -5.19 25.20 19.78
C ILE A 594 -4.49 25.18 21.16
N THR A 595 -4.30 23.99 21.73
CA THR A 595 -3.68 23.79 23.07
C THR A 595 -2.25 23.26 22.97
N LYS A 596 -1.94 22.47 21.96
CA LYS A 596 -0.59 21.96 21.65
C LYS A 596 -0.29 22.24 20.18
N LEU A 597 0.86 22.82 19.88
CA LEU A 597 1.32 23.10 18.53
C LEU A 597 2.64 22.37 18.27
N ALA A 598 2.68 21.54 17.24
CA ALA A 598 3.90 20.96 16.70
C ALA A 598 4.10 21.45 15.27
N ILE A 599 5.18 22.23 15.05
CA ILE A 599 5.60 22.65 13.72
C ILE A 599 6.56 21.59 13.20
N PRO A 600 6.21 20.83 12.15
CA PRO A 600 7.04 19.72 11.69
C PRO A 600 8.30 20.21 10.98
N ALA A 601 9.26 19.30 10.77
CA ALA A 601 10.46 19.60 10.00
C ALA A 601 10.17 19.71 8.50
N THR A 602 9.25 18.88 8.01
CA THR A 602 8.80 18.80 6.61
C THR A 602 7.28 18.73 6.56
N VAL A 603 6.70 19.08 5.42
CA VAL A 603 5.27 18.94 5.14
C VAL A 603 5.08 18.62 3.66
N LYS A 604 4.15 17.72 3.32
CA LYS A 604 3.79 17.42 1.94
C LYS A 604 2.62 18.33 1.50
N TYR A 605 2.69 18.85 0.28
CA TYR A 605 1.62 19.58 -0.38
C TYR A 605 1.74 19.34 -1.89
N SER A 606 0.67 18.86 -2.54
CA SER A 606 0.65 18.56 -3.98
C SER A 606 1.87 17.74 -4.43
N ASN A 607 2.12 16.63 -3.73
CA ASN A 607 3.20 15.66 -3.99
C ASN A 607 4.64 16.20 -3.89
N VAL A 608 4.82 17.45 -3.43
CA VAL A 608 6.13 18.02 -3.12
C VAL A 608 6.34 18.03 -1.60
N SER A 609 7.46 17.45 -1.17
CA SER A 609 7.91 17.51 0.24
C SER A 609 8.65 18.82 0.51
N PHE A 610 8.06 19.71 1.30
CA PHE A 610 8.65 21.01 1.64
C PHE A 610 9.35 20.97 2.99
N LYS A 611 10.60 21.46 3.04
CA LYS A 611 11.25 21.80 4.32
C LYS A 611 10.57 23.02 4.93
N VAL A 612 10.14 22.91 6.18
CA VAL A 612 9.57 24.04 6.93
C VAL A 612 10.72 24.86 7.52
N ILE A 613 10.97 26.04 6.95
CA ILE A 613 12.18 26.83 7.28
C ILE A 613 11.90 28.15 8.00
N GLU A 614 10.65 28.62 8.02
CA GLU A 614 10.30 29.92 8.61
C GLU A 614 9.00 29.86 9.41
N ILE A 615 8.93 30.59 10.53
CA ILE A 615 7.68 30.97 11.20
C ILE A 615 7.45 32.45 10.95
N LYS A 616 6.39 32.83 10.25
CA LYS A 616 6.11 34.24 9.91
C LYS A 616 5.77 35.06 11.15
N SER A 617 5.93 36.37 11.01
CA SER A 617 5.50 37.33 12.05
C SER A 617 4.01 37.19 12.35
N ASN A 618 3.66 37.24 13.64
CA ASN A 618 2.29 37.07 14.15
C ASN A 618 1.59 35.73 13.83
N ALA A 619 2.30 34.71 13.32
CA ALA A 619 1.68 33.45 12.86
C ALA A 619 0.70 32.82 13.87
N PHE A 620 1.08 32.78 15.15
CA PHE A 620 0.27 32.23 16.24
C PHE A 620 -0.15 33.30 17.26
N ALA A 621 -0.12 34.58 16.90
CA ALA A 621 -0.51 35.64 17.81
C ALA A 621 -1.96 35.44 18.30
N LYS A 622 -2.18 35.69 19.60
CA LYS A 622 -3.46 35.58 20.31
C LYS A 622 -4.06 34.17 20.37
N CYS A 623 -3.27 33.10 20.19
CA CYS A 623 -3.71 31.73 20.48
C CYS A 623 -3.79 31.52 22.01
N LYS A 624 -4.82 32.07 22.65
CA LYS A 624 -4.92 32.20 24.12
C LYS A 624 -4.91 30.87 24.88
N LYS A 625 -5.33 29.77 24.24
CA LYS A 625 -5.36 28.42 24.82
C LYS A 625 -4.08 27.61 24.58
N LEU A 626 -3.13 28.13 23.79
CA LEU A 626 -1.90 27.40 23.42
C LEU A 626 -1.00 27.23 24.63
N LYS A 627 -0.79 25.98 25.07
CA LYS A 627 0.01 25.60 26.25
C LYS A 627 1.41 25.15 25.90
N THR A 628 1.59 24.42 24.79
CA THR A 628 2.88 23.85 24.40
C THR A 628 3.19 24.07 22.93
N VAL A 629 4.45 24.41 22.62
CA VAL A 629 4.96 24.57 21.25
C VAL A 629 6.20 23.69 21.07
N LEU A 630 6.23 22.91 20.00
CA LEU A 630 7.41 22.21 19.48
C LEU A 630 7.76 22.79 18.10
N VAL A 631 9.00 23.24 17.94
CA VAL A 631 9.51 23.82 16.70
C VAL A 631 10.48 22.84 16.04
N GLY A 632 10.14 22.38 14.83
CA GLY A 632 10.89 21.38 14.07
C GLY A 632 12.32 21.77 13.71
N LYS A 633 13.13 20.76 13.33
CA LYS A 633 14.59 20.88 13.16
C LYS A 633 15.03 21.79 12.01
N ASN A 634 14.19 22.00 11.00
CA ASN A 634 14.55 22.74 9.78
C ASN A 634 14.36 24.27 9.86
N ILE A 635 13.86 24.81 10.98
CA ILE A 635 13.56 26.25 11.10
C ILE A 635 14.83 27.12 11.12
N ILE A 636 14.92 28.04 10.17
CA ILE A 636 16.04 28.99 10.02
C ILE A 636 15.64 30.38 10.53
N LYS A 637 14.35 30.74 10.51
CA LYS A 637 13.85 32.08 10.87
C LYS A 637 12.56 32.04 11.69
N ILE A 638 12.50 32.86 12.75
CA ILE A 638 11.30 33.09 13.56
C ILE A 638 10.95 34.58 13.51
N GLY A 639 9.76 34.91 13.03
CA GLY A 639 9.29 36.27 12.84
C GLY A 639 8.94 37.01 14.14
N SER A 640 8.83 38.33 14.04
CA SER A 640 8.45 39.18 15.17
C SER A 640 7.05 38.84 15.66
N LYS A 641 6.83 38.85 16.99
CA LYS A 641 5.53 38.58 17.61
C LYS A 641 4.89 37.23 17.21
N ALA A 642 5.66 36.25 16.74
CA ALA A 642 5.13 34.97 16.23
C ALA A 642 4.18 34.25 17.22
N PHE A 643 4.40 34.40 18.53
CA PHE A 643 3.57 33.84 19.61
C PHE A 643 3.07 34.92 20.59
N ALA A 644 2.87 36.14 20.09
CA ALA A 644 2.43 37.26 20.94
C ALA A 644 1.04 37.01 21.53
N ASN A 645 0.85 37.29 22.81
CA ASN A 645 -0.41 37.15 23.54
C ASN A 645 -0.97 35.71 23.59
N CYS A 646 -0.11 34.69 23.50
CA CYS A 646 -0.46 33.31 23.85
C CYS A 646 -0.45 33.13 25.37
N SER A 647 -1.52 33.60 26.04
CA SER A 647 -1.59 33.74 27.49
C SER A 647 -1.49 32.42 28.29
N ALA A 648 -1.74 31.26 27.66
CA ALA A 648 -1.60 29.96 28.30
C ALA A 648 -0.26 29.26 28.04
N LEU A 649 0.68 29.87 27.29
CA LEU A 649 1.89 29.20 26.81
C LEU A 649 2.89 28.94 27.94
N LYS A 650 3.05 27.66 28.30
CA LYS A 650 3.90 27.20 29.40
C LYS A 650 5.22 26.57 28.94
N LYS A 651 5.22 25.87 27.80
CA LYS A 651 6.39 25.11 27.31
C LYS A 651 6.67 25.39 25.84
N VAL A 652 7.91 25.71 25.52
CA VAL A 652 8.41 25.85 24.15
C VAL A 652 9.65 24.98 24.01
N THR A 653 9.68 24.09 23.03
CA THR A 653 10.86 23.30 22.68
C THR A 653 11.31 23.69 21.27
N ILE A 654 12.57 24.09 21.14
CA ILE A 654 13.20 24.39 19.86
C ILE A 654 14.12 23.23 19.50
N SER A 655 13.79 22.49 18.45
CA SER A 655 14.61 21.38 17.95
C SER A 655 15.61 21.81 16.87
N SER A 656 15.41 22.99 16.26
CA SER A 656 16.35 23.46 15.24
C SER A 656 17.68 23.92 15.82
N THR A 657 18.76 23.47 15.19
CA THR A 657 20.15 23.90 15.45
C THR A 657 20.64 24.96 14.46
N ASN A 658 19.81 25.39 13.49
CA ASN A 658 20.21 26.28 12.38
C ASN A 658 19.40 27.59 12.28
N ILE A 659 18.79 28.07 13.38
CA ILE A 659 18.16 29.39 13.42
C ILE A 659 19.21 30.49 13.21
N LYS A 660 19.03 31.26 12.13
CA LYS A 660 19.86 32.41 11.75
C LYS A 660 19.24 33.75 12.16
N SER A 661 17.90 33.82 12.30
CA SER A 661 17.22 35.07 12.65
C SER A 661 16.01 34.85 13.58
N VAL A 662 15.89 35.72 14.58
CA VAL A 662 14.79 35.78 15.54
C VAL A 662 14.30 37.22 15.63
N GLY A 663 13.02 37.43 15.34
CA GLY A 663 12.35 38.72 15.35
C GLY A 663 12.12 39.28 16.75
N ASN A 664 11.66 40.51 16.82
CA ASN A 664 11.45 41.19 18.09
C ASN A 664 10.16 40.71 18.77
N LYS A 665 10.18 40.64 20.11
CA LYS A 665 8.99 40.42 20.94
C LYS A 665 8.24 39.12 20.58
N VAL A 666 8.96 38.04 20.24
CA VAL A 666 8.37 36.75 19.82
C VAL A 666 7.30 36.26 20.79
N PHE A 667 7.55 36.38 22.09
CA PHE A 667 6.68 35.91 23.18
C PHE A 667 6.08 37.03 24.03
N ILE A 668 5.91 38.25 23.50
CA ILE A 668 5.27 39.34 24.26
C ILE A 668 3.86 38.94 24.70
N GLY A 669 3.48 39.23 25.95
CA GLY A 669 2.14 38.89 26.48
C GLY A 669 1.91 37.39 26.74
N THR A 670 2.97 36.58 26.76
CA THR A 670 2.94 35.19 27.26
C THR A 670 3.34 35.16 28.75
N PRO A 671 3.05 34.08 29.51
CA PRO A 671 3.45 33.96 30.91
C PRO A 671 4.94 34.23 31.16
N LYS A 672 5.26 34.93 32.26
CA LYS A 672 6.65 35.17 32.70
C LYS A 672 7.38 33.87 33.05
N LYS A 673 6.70 32.94 33.75
CA LYS A 673 7.21 31.62 34.13
C LYS A 673 6.93 30.56 33.05
N LYS A 674 7.57 30.66 31.89
CA LYS A 674 7.50 29.65 30.80
C LYS A 674 8.84 28.96 30.60
N SER A 675 8.81 27.65 30.33
CA SER A 675 10.01 26.86 30.02
C SER A 675 10.29 26.95 28.52
N ILE A 676 11.52 27.37 28.16
CA ILE A 676 12.01 27.38 26.78
C ILE A 676 13.23 26.47 26.70
N LYS A 677 13.06 25.29 26.11
CA LYS A 677 14.14 24.31 25.88
C LYS A 677 14.78 24.60 24.53
N LEU A 678 16.08 24.90 24.55
CA LEU A 678 16.92 25.07 23.36
C LEU A 678 17.80 23.83 23.17
N PRO A 679 18.31 23.57 21.95
CA PRO A 679 19.33 22.53 21.76
C PRO A 679 20.57 22.85 22.60
N LYS A 680 21.17 21.83 23.24
CA LYS A 680 22.33 22.00 24.13
C LYS A 680 23.45 22.84 23.47
N SER A 681 23.76 22.54 22.21
CA SER A 681 24.79 23.23 21.42
C SER A 681 24.47 24.71 21.08
N LYS A 682 23.23 25.17 21.27
CA LYS A 682 22.80 26.54 20.92
C LYS A 682 22.46 27.41 22.13
N ALA A 683 22.56 26.88 23.35
CA ALA A 683 22.23 27.61 24.58
C ALA A 683 23.00 28.93 24.76
N LYS A 684 24.26 29.01 24.31
CA LYS A 684 25.09 30.22 24.40
C LYS A 684 24.98 31.16 23.19
N ASN A 685 24.30 30.76 22.11
CA ASN A 685 24.26 31.50 20.85
C ASN A 685 23.44 32.80 20.97
N LYS A 686 24.01 33.93 20.50
CA LYS A 686 23.38 35.27 20.58
C LYS A 686 22.00 35.35 19.91
N VAL A 687 21.79 34.62 18.81
CA VAL A 687 20.49 34.58 18.09
C VAL A 687 19.44 33.86 18.93
N TYR A 688 19.77 32.69 19.49
CA TYR A 688 18.85 31.89 20.29
C TYR A 688 18.50 32.56 21.62
N LYS A 689 19.44 33.29 22.22
CA LYS A 689 19.18 34.09 23.43
C LYS A 689 18.06 35.12 23.26
N LYS A 690 17.73 35.54 22.03
CA LYS A 690 16.57 36.42 21.77
C LYS A 690 15.23 35.76 22.08
N LEU A 691 15.14 34.43 22.10
CA LEU A 691 13.93 33.69 22.46
C LEU A 691 13.68 33.66 23.98
N LEU A 692 14.73 33.95 24.77
CA LEU A 692 14.66 34.00 26.23
C LEU A 692 14.28 35.39 26.77
N LYS A 693 14.17 36.39 25.88
CA LYS A 693 13.71 37.76 26.17
C LYS A 693 12.23 37.88 25.84
#